data_AF-A0A7W1YLX3-F1
#
_entry.id   AF-A0A7W1YLX3-F1
#
_cell.length_a   1.000
_cell.length_b   1.000
_cell.length_c   1.000
_cell.angle_alpha   90.00
_cell.angle_beta   90.00
_cell.angle_gamma   90.00
#
_symmetry.space_group_name_H-M   'P 1'
#
loop_
_entity.id
_entity.type
_entity.pdbx_description
1 polymer ?
#
loop_
_entity_poly.entity_id
_entity_poly.type
_entity_poly.pdbx_seq_one_letter_code
_entity_poly.pdbx_strand_id
1 'polypeptide(L)'
;MNIVALERGRSTAIPAALDKVAWPVTALLFVFALIPRALAGRFVTVDEADHWFPRADNFLRALQHHDWAGTNLVGHPGVTTMWLGTFGILTHRLLTKLGLAGANNMAITRELLRLPVALVTALCICLAVPLLARLFGRRLALLAGLLWAGEPFLVAHSQLLHTDALLTSFMTLALLGAMLAFRLDDGYISPTRPIRWYMLVASGVAGGLAFLTKSPSIVLIPMLGLIGLVGSWRAPQLWRKLPVLPLLAWGSVAIVVWFALWPAAWVNPLGAVMAIYRQARYDGGEPHAYGNFFLGRAIADPGPLFYPVAVALRLTPWTLGGTVLAIPILLRRGAQRSRAALVLLAIFVLLFVGVMTVGAKKFDRYVLPIFPSLDILAAAGLVGVEQLLRRWARRDARPVSRRSLGLLYGLVACALAANLAWYHPYELAYYNQALGGTVAAKTIPVGWGEGYEQVGAYLSTQHAGCDRPIAAWFGEALVPYTCDAVVPIDSVLKPGQARYAVLYIDQILRNDVPQSIALLRGKQPIHTIRIHGIDYASIYELLPPVQPLSATFGSALRVQGYDIKTSAVRRSGILTATLAWQADPSVVTNNNLFAHLLDAQGKLVAQVDLPLVGPQAPAPVWQPGRTVGWDQPIPLRRDLPAGSYWLALGVYGRDDLKRLPLHGPATPDAPADGNDALLLGPFTIH
;
A
#
# COMPACT_ATOMS: atom_id res chain seq x y z
N MET A 1 -41.74 1.41 -67.69
CA MET A 1 -40.44 2.11 -67.88
C MET A 1 -39.88 2.41 -66.49
N ASN A 2 -39.12 1.48 -65.92
CA ASN A 2 -37.65 1.34 -65.96
C ASN A 2 -36.96 2.20 -64.88
N ILE A 3 -36.59 1.60 -63.74
CA ILE A 3 -35.28 1.01 -63.36
C ILE A 3 -34.34 2.06 -62.72
N VAL A 4 -34.11 1.94 -61.41
CA VAL A 4 -32.82 2.05 -60.69
C VAL A 4 -33.02 1.30 -59.35
N ALA A 5 -32.70 0.02 -59.17
CA ALA A 5 -31.41 -0.66 -59.11
C ALA A 5 -30.49 -0.21 -57.95
N LEU A 6 -30.50 -1.01 -56.88
CA LEU A 6 -29.33 -1.55 -56.16
C LEU A 6 -28.23 -0.58 -55.70
N GLU A 7 -28.25 -0.22 -54.41
CA GLU A 7 -27.03 -0.12 -53.60
C GLU A 7 -27.15 -0.99 -52.35
N ARG A 8 -26.95 -2.30 -52.55
CA ARG A 8 -26.47 -3.21 -51.51
C ARG A 8 -24.95 -3.04 -51.39
N GLY A 9 -24.53 -2.06 -50.60
CA GLY A 9 -23.14 -1.94 -50.15
C GLY A 9 -22.93 -2.67 -48.83
N ARG A 10 -22.43 -3.92 -48.89
CA ARG A 10 -21.80 -4.59 -47.74
C ARG A 10 -20.61 -3.74 -47.28
N SER A 11 -20.70 -3.12 -46.11
CA SER A 11 -19.53 -2.66 -45.36
C SER A 11 -19.30 -3.59 -44.17
N THR A 12 -18.62 -4.70 -44.46
CA THR A 12 -17.79 -5.44 -43.51
C THR A 12 -16.42 -4.78 -43.45
N ALA A 13 -16.39 -3.50 -43.08
CA ALA A 13 -15.16 -2.81 -42.74
C ALA A 13 -15.30 -2.34 -41.29
N ILE A 14 -14.38 -2.79 -40.44
CA ILE A 14 -14.01 -2.07 -39.21
C ILE A 14 -13.94 -0.59 -39.62
N PRO A 15 -14.67 0.35 -38.98
CA PRO A 15 -14.59 1.73 -39.41
C PRO A 15 -13.15 2.20 -39.22
N ALA A 16 -12.43 2.29 -40.34
CA ALA A 16 -11.14 2.93 -40.52
C ALA A 16 -11.28 4.47 -40.40
N ALA A 17 -12.02 4.89 -39.37
CA ALA A 17 -12.28 6.26 -38.97
C ALA A 17 -11.95 6.39 -37.47
N LEU A 18 -10.85 5.78 -37.04
CA LEU A 18 -10.07 6.33 -35.93
C LEU A 18 -9.35 7.55 -36.52
N ASP A 19 -9.99 8.71 -36.41
CA ASP A 19 -9.46 10.03 -36.79
C ASP A 19 -7.95 10.11 -36.49
N LYS A 20 -7.14 10.69 -37.39
CA LYS A 20 -5.70 10.97 -37.13
C LYS A 20 -5.47 11.81 -35.84
N VAL A 21 -6.52 12.44 -35.31
CA VAL A 21 -6.55 13.19 -34.04
C VAL A 21 -6.82 12.32 -32.81
N ALA A 22 -7.34 11.10 -32.97
CA ALA A 22 -7.68 10.20 -31.86
C ALA A 22 -6.44 9.52 -31.23
N TRP A 23 -5.41 9.25 -32.03
CA TRP A 23 -4.16 8.64 -31.57
C TRP A 23 -3.37 9.54 -30.60
N PRO A 24 -3.13 10.83 -30.90
CA PRO A 24 -2.43 11.73 -29.97
C PRO A 24 -3.14 11.87 -28.61
N VAL A 25 -4.47 11.99 -28.61
CA VAL A 25 -5.24 12.12 -27.36
C VAL A 25 -5.16 10.84 -26.53
N THR A 26 -5.24 9.67 -27.18
CA THR A 26 -5.12 8.37 -26.50
C THR A 26 -3.71 8.16 -25.96
N ALA A 27 -2.68 8.56 -26.70
CA ALA A 27 -1.28 8.50 -26.26
C ALA A 27 -1.02 9.45 -25.08
N LEU A 28 -1.52 10.69 -25.13
CA LEU A 28 -1.42 11.63 -24.01
C LEU A 28 -2.15 11.10 -22.77
N LEU A 29 -3.32 10.50 -22.93
CA LEU A 29 -4.03 9.86 -21.82
C LEU A 29 -3.26 8.66 -21.27
N PHE A 30 -2.65 7.84 -22.13
CA PHE A 30 -1.81 6.72 -21.69
C PHE A 30 -0.64 7.21 -20.85
N VAL A 31 0.08 8.24 -21.31
CA VAL A 31 1.18 8.84 -20.57
C VAL A 31 0.69 9.43 -19.24
N PHE A 32 -0.41 10.18 -19.27
CA PHE A 32 -1.04 10.74 -18.06
C PHE A 32 -1.45 9.67 -17.06
N ALA A 33 -1.98 8.53 -17.53
CA ALA A 33 -2.33 7.41 -16.67
C ALA A 33 -1.10 6.66 -16.16
N LEU A 34 -0.07 6.47 -16.99
CA LEU A 34 1.10 5.66 -16.68
C LEU A 34 2.05 6.33 -15.70
N ILE A 35 2.36 7.62 -15.88
CA ILE A 35 3.35 8.34 -15.05
C ILE A 35 3.11 8.17 -13.55
N PRO A 36 1.93 8.53 -13.00
CA PRO A 36 1.70 8.40 -11.56
C PRO A 36 1.64 6.93 -11.10
N ARG A 37 1.37 5.97 -11.99
CA ARG A 37 1.32 4.54 -11.67
C ARG A 37 2.69 3.87 -11.68
N ALA A 38 3.57 4.31 -12.57
CA ALA A 38 4.92 3.78 -12.71
C ALA A 38 5.90 4.40 -11.70
N LEU A 39 5.60 5.59 -11.20
CA LEU A 39 6.35 6.24 -10.12
C LEU A 39 5.69 5.90 -8.79
N ALA A 40 5.77 4.65 -8.36
CA ALA A 40 5.39 4.26 -7.01
C ALA A 40 6.60 4.56 -6.10
N GLY A 41 6.46 5.35 -5.03
CA GLY A 41 7.62 5.74 -4.22
C GLY A 41 8.36 4.58 -3.55
N ARG A 42 9.22 4.93 -2.58
CA ARG A 42 10.13 3.95 -1.99
C ARG A 42 9.48 2.95 -1.05
N PHE A 43 8.32 3.25 -0.47
CA PHE A 43 7.64 2.38 0.50
C PHE A 43 7.14 1.08 -0.15
N VAL A 44 7.01 0.03 0.66
CA VAL A 44 6.46 -1.29 0.29
C VAL A 44 5.25 -1.55 1.18
N THR A 45 4.18 -2.06 0.58
CA THR A 45 2.99 -2.43 1.36
C THR A 45 3.17 -3.77 2.06
N VAL A 46 2.42 -3.96 3.14
CA VAL A 46 2.41 -5.23 3.90
C VAL A 46 2.12 -6.42 2.97
N ASP A 47 1.09 -6.31 2.12
CA ASP A 47 0.71 -7.41 1.22
C ASP A 47 1.79 -7.67 0.16
N GLU A 48 2.53 -6.64 -0.30
CA GLU A 48 3.62 -6.84 -1.24
C GLU A 48 4.79 -7.61 -0.63
N ALA A 49 5.25 -7.18 0.55
CA ALA A 49 6.37 -7.78 1.26
C ALA A 49 6.04 -9.22 1.70
N ASP A 50 4.92 -9.40 2.42
CA ASP A 50 4.54 -10.69 3.01
C ASP A 50 4.08 -11.71 1.96
N HIS A 51 3.48 -11.24 0.86
CA HIS A 51 2.73 -12.12 -0.03
C HIS A 51 3.12 -11.99 -1.50
N TRP A 52 2.97 -10.82 -2.11
CA TRP A 52 2.98 -10.74 -3.59
C TRP A 52 4.38 -10.86 -4.20
N PHE A 53 5.42 -10.32 -3.56
CA PHE A 53 6.80 -10.53 -4.04
C PHE A 53 7.20 -12.01 -3.92
N PRO A 54 7.03 -12.69 -2.75
CA PRO A 54 7.33 -14.12 -2.66
C PRO A 54 6.47 -14.99 -3.59
N ARG A 55 5.18 -14.66 -3.78
CA ARG A 55 4.28 -15.42 -4.68
C ARG A 55 4.72 -15.33 -6.13
N ALA A 56 5.15 -14.16 -6.61
CA ALA A 56 5.65 -14.01 -7.97
C ALA A 56 6.91 -14.86 -8.23
N ASP A 57 7.81 -14.95 -7.23
CA ASP A 57 9.01 -15.79 -7.31
C ASP A 57 8.67 -17.29 -7.21
N ASN A 58 7.82 -17.69 -6.27
CA ASN A 58 7.33 -19.07 -6.14
C ASN A 58 6.62 -19.54 -7.42
N PHE A 59 5.81 -18.67 -8.03
CA PHE A 59 5.10 -18.97 -9.28
C PHE A 59 6.08 -19.17 -10.43
N LEU A 60 7.09 -18.30 -10.56
CA LEU A 60 8.15 -18.46 -11.55
C LEU A 60 8.95 -19.77 -11.33
N ARG A 61 9.30 -20.10 -10.08
CA ARG A 61 9.99 -21.36 -9.75
C ARG A 61 9.16 -22.58 -10.15
N ALA A 62 7.87 -22.59 -9.84
CA ALA A 62 6.95 -23.66 -10.24
C ALA A 62 6.93 -23.84 -11.77
N LEU A 63 6.83 -22.74 -12.53
CA LEU A 63 6.91 -22.77 -13.99
C LEU A 63 8.25 -23.33 -14.51
N GLN A 64 9.37 -22.89 -13.94
CA GLN A 64 10.71 -23.32 -14.35
C GLN A 64 10.97 -24.81 -14.09
N HIS A 65 10.37 -25.37 -13.05
CA HIS A 65 10.47 -26.79 -12.70
C HIS A 65 9.38 -27.66 -13.34
N HIS A 66 8.51 -27.11 -14.18
CA HIS A 66 7.33 -27.78 -14.74
C HIS A 66 6.37 -28.33 -13.66
N ASP A 67 6.41 -27.77 -12.45
CA ASP A 67 5.45 -28.06 -11.38
C ASP A 67 4.18 -27.22 -11.58
N TRP A 68 3.33 -27.66 -12.51
CA TRP A 68 2.10 -26.95 -12.86
C TRP A 68 1.15 -26.84 -11.67
N ALA A 69 1.08 -27.87 -10.82
CA ALA A 69 0.24 -27.87 -9.62
C ALA A 69 0.71 -26.82 -8.59
N GLY A 70 2.02 -26.63 -8.47
CA GLY A 70 2.66 -25.61 -7.63
C GLY A 70 2.33 -24.16 -8.02
N THR A 71 1.68 -23.92 -9.17
CA THR A 71 1.19 -22.58 -9.55
C THR A 71 -0.09 -22.16 -8.82
N ASN A 72 -0.70 -23.03 -8.01
CA ASN A 72 -1.84 -22.71 -7.14
C ASN A 72 -1.37 -22.29 -5.73
N LEU A 73 -0.90 -21.04 -5.60
CA LEU A 73 -0.26 -20.55 -4.38
C LEU A 73 -1.21 -19.90 -3.37
N VAL A 74 -2.38 -19.44 -3.81
CA VAL A 74 -3.36 -18.76 -2.96
C VAL A 74 -4.76 -19.04 -3.47
N GLY A 75 -5.72 -19.18 -2.57
CA GLY A 75 -7.06 -19.58 -2.97
C GLY A 75 -7.84 -18.48 -3.70
N HIS A 76 -7.56 -17.20 -3.49
CA HIS A 76 -8.00 -16.19 -4.47
C HIS A 76 -7.05 -16.28 -5.68
N PRO A 77 -7.52 -16.50 -6.93
CA PRO A 77 -6.65 -16.97 -8.01
C PRO A 77 -5.34 -16.21 -8.18
N GLY A 78 -5.35 -14.87 -8.16
CA GLY A 78 -4.14 -14.04 -8.17
C GLY A 78 -3.22 -14.25 -9.38
N VAL A 79 -3.66 -15.02 -10.38
CA VAL A 79 -2.83 -15.58 -11.45
C VAL A 79 -2.33 -14.48 -12.36
N THR A 80 -3.19 -13.52 -12.70
CA THR A 80 -2.79 -12.34 -13.48
C THR A 80 -1.71 -11.53 -12.78
N THR A 81 -1.82 -11.36 -11.45
CA THR A 81 -0.84 -10.62 -10.65
C THR A 81 0.49 -11.37 -10.61
N MET A 82 0.47 -12.69 -10.41
CA MET A 82 1.67 -13.52 -10.40
C MET A 82 2.38 -13.53 -11.76
N TRP A 83 1.65 -13.65 -12.88
CA TRP A 83 2.23 -13.52 -14.22
C TRP A 83 2.95 -12.18 -14.43
N LEU A 84 2.32 -11.08 -14.02
CA LEU A 84 2.91 -9.74 -14.13
C LEU A 84 4.12 -9.57 -13.22
N GLY A 85 4.08 -10.08 -11.99
CA GLY A 85 5.23 -10.09 -11.08
C GLY A 85 6.38 -10.95 -11.63
N THR A 86 6.08 -12.15 -12.15
CA THR A 86 7.06 -13.02 -12.82
C THR A 86 7.71 -12.32 -14.01
N PHE A 87 6.94 -11.60 -14.82
CA PHE A 87 7.50 -10.78 -15.91
C PHE A 87 8.49 -9.74 -15.38
N GLY A 88 8.16 -9.05 -14.28
CA GLY A 88 9.06 -8.12 -13.59
C GLY A 88 10.37 -8.76 -13.14
N ILE A 89 10.32 -9.95 -12.52
CA ILE A 89 11.50 -10.72 -12.11
C ILE A 89 12.38 -11.08 -13.31
N LEU A 90 11.76 -11.54 -14.40
CA LEU A 90 12.48 -11.90 -15.62
C LEU A 90 13.14 -10.67 -16.28
N THR A 91 12.46 -9.52 -16.29
CA THR A 91 13.04 -8.25 -16.73
C THR A 91 14.24 -7.85 -15.87
N HIS A 92 14.14 -7.95 -14.54
CA HIS A 92 15.26 -7.67 -13.65
C HIS A 92 16.46 -8.57 -13.95
N ARG A 93 16.23 -9.89 -14.06
CA ARG A 93 17.27 -10.87 -14.41
C ARG A 93 17.93 -10.56 -15.76
N LEU A 94 17.15 -10.13 -16.76
CA LEU A 94 17.69 -9.72 -18.06
C LEU A 94 18.56 -8.47 -17.95
N LEU A 95 18.10 -7.43 -17.25
CA LEU A 95 18.87 -6.19 -17.06
C LEU A 95 20.15 -6.43 -16.28
N THR A 96 20.13 -7.32 -15.28
CA THR A 96 21.36 -7.75 -14.57
C THR A 96 22.33 -8.46 -15.50
N LYS A 97 21.86 -9.37 -16.37
CA LYS A 97 22.71 -10.05 -17.36
C LYS A 97 23.34 -9.08 -18.37
N LEU A 98 22.63 -8.00 -18.71
CA LEU A 98 23.13 -6.96 -19.61
C LEU A 98 24.04 -5.93 -18.91
N GLY A 99 24.28 -6.06 -17.60
CA GLY A 99 25.08 -5.10 -16.83
C GLY A 99 24.38 -3.75 -16.59
N LEU A 100 23.06 -3.67 -16.82
CA LEU A 100 22.26 -2.44 -16.66
C LEU A 100 21.63 -2.31 -15.27
N ALA A 101 21.65 -3.36 -14.45
CA ALA A 101 21.13 -3.36 -13.08
C ALA A 101 21.99 -4.24 -12.15
N GLY A 102 22.17 -3.83 -10.90
CA GLY A 102 22.87 -4.64 -9.90
C GLY A 102 22.00 -5.81 -9.41
N ALA A 103 22.59 -7.00 -9.25
CA ALA A 103 21.87 -8.21 -8.87
C ALA A 103 21.08 -8.10 -7.55
N ASN A 104 21.60 -7.31 -6.60
CA ASN A 104 21.01 -7.12 -5.26
C ASN A 104 20.35 -5.73 -5.09
N ASN A 105 20.00 -5.06 -6.19
CA ASN A 105 19.36 -3.75 -6.11
C ASN A 105 17.84 -3.90 -5.86
N MET A 106 17.46 -3.90 -4.58
CA MET A 106 16.07 -4.04 -4.14
C MET A 106 15.17 -2.92 -4.68
N ALA A 107 15.69 -1.71 -4.86
CA ALA A 107 14.91 -0.59 -5.40
C ALA A 107 14.50 -0.85 -6.86
N ILE A 108 15.44 -1.27 -7.71
CA ILE A 108 15.13 -1.60 -9.11
C ILE A 108 14.21 -2.83 -9.18
N THR A 109 14.49 -3.85 -8.36
CA THR A 109 13.66 -5.07 -8.30
C THR A 109 12.20 -4.74 -7.98
N ARG A 110 11.96 -3.90 -6.97
CA ARG A 110 10.63 -3.43 -6.60
C ARG A 110 9.92 -2.70 -7.75
N GLU A 111 10.60 -1.75 -8.39
CA GLU A 111 9.98 -1.01 -9.51
C GLU A 111 9.60 -1.94 -10.67
N LEU A 112 10.47 -2.91 -11.01
CA LEU A 112 10.19 -3.85 -12.09
C LEU A 112 9.09 -4.85 -11.75
N LEU A 113 8.89 -5.18 -10.47
CA LEU A 113 7.75 -5.98 -10.01
C LEU A 113 6.42 -5.23 -10.16
N ARG A 114 6.42 -3.90 -9.96
CA ARG A 114 5.22 -3.04 -10.02
C ARG A 114 4.86 -2.57 -11.43
N LEU A 115 5.87 -2.22 -12.23
CA LEU A 115 5.72 -1.61 -13.55
C LEU A 115 4.75 -2.35 -14.50
N PRO A 116 4.74 -3.71 -14.57
CA PRO A 116 3.80 -4.41 -15.44
C PRO A 116 2.34 -4.19 -15.06
N VAL A 117 2.03 -4.07 -13.76
CA VAL A 117 0.68 -3.73 -13.28
C VAL A 117 0.30 -2.30 -13.69
N ALA A 118 1.22 -1.34 -13.51
CA ALA A 118 1.03 0.04 -13.94
C ALA A 118 0.75 0.16 -15.44
N LEU A 119 1.52 -0.58 -16.27
CA LEU A 119 1.35 -0.62 -17.72
C LEU A 119 0.00 -1.21 -18.13
N VAL A 120 -0.37 -2.36 -17.57
CA VAL A 120 -1.62 -3.06 -17.92
C VAL A 120 -2.83 -2.23 -17.51
N THR A 121 -2.81 -1.63 -16.32
CA THR A 121 -3.92 -0.79 -15.84
C THR A 121 -4.05 0.52 -16.62
N ALA A 122 -2.93 1.17 -16.97
CA ALA A 122 -2.93 2.34 -17.87
C ALA A 122 -3.47 1.98 -19.27
N LEU A 123 -3.07 0.81 -19.81
CA LEU A 123 -3.59 0.31 -21.08
C LEU A 123 -5.10 0.04 -21.00
N CYS A 124 -5.60 -0.53 -19.90
CA CYS A 124 -7.03 -0.78 -19.71
C CYS A 124 -7.85 0.53 -19.75
N ILE A 125 -7.34 1.62 -19.17
CA ILE A 125 -8.00 2.94 -19.25
C ILE A 125 -8.07 3.40 -20.71
N CYS A 126 -6.97 3.30 -21.46
CA CYS A 126 -6.93 3.65 -22.88
C CYS A 126 -7.85 2.78 -23.74
N LEU A 127 -8.01 1.50 -23.41
CA LEU A 127 -8.96 0.59 -24.05
C LEU A 127 -10.41 0.91 -23.67
N ALA A 128 -10.66 1.41 -22.46
CA ALA A 128 -12.00 1.76 -22.02
C ALA A 128 -12.54 3.03 -22.69
N VAL A 129 -11.71 4.06 -22.91
CA VAL A 129 -12.13 5.33 -23.51
C VAL A 129 -12.85 5.21 -24.86
N PRO A 130 -12.39 4.43 -25.86
CA PRO A 130 -13.14 4.24 -27.10
C PRO A 130 -14.47 3.51 -26.88
N LEU A 131 -14.56 2.57 -25.93
CA LEU A 131 -15.81 1.90 -25.56
C LEU A 131 -16.80 2.90 -24.95
N LEU A 132 -16.31 3.75 -24.02
CA LEU A 132 -17.07 4.83 -23.42
C LEU A 132 -17.51 5.87 -24.45
N ALA A 133 -16.64 6.22 -25.40
CA ALA A 133 -16.94 7.19 -26.44
C ALA A 133 -18.07 6.70 -27.35
N ARG A 134 -18.12 5.37 -27.56
CA ARG A 134 -19.19 4.73 -28.31
C ARG A 134 -20.51 4.71 -27.54
N LEU A 135 -20.47 4.38 -26.24
CA LEU A 135 -21.67 4.35 -25.37
C LEU A 135 -22.22 5.76 -25.13
N PHE A 136 -21.38 6.70 -24.76
CA PHE A 136 -21.80 7.96 -24.13
C PHE A 136 -21.37 9.23 -24.88
N GLY A 137 -20.55 9.08 -25.92
CA GLY A 137 -19.98 10.20 -26.68
C GLY A 137 -18.59 10.62 -26.18
N ARG A 138 -17.81 11.25 -27.08
CA ARG A 138 -16.38 11.58 -26.85
C ARG A 138 -16.13 12.46 -25.62
N ARG A 139 -17.02 13.44 -25.33
CA ARG A 139 -16.83 14.37 -24.21
C ARG A 139 -16.87 13.65 -22.86
N LEU A 140 -17.93 12.88 -22.62
CA LEU A 140 -18.07 12.10 -21.41
C LEU A 140 -16.96 11.07 -21.27
N ALA A 141 -16.60 10.40 -22.38
CA ALA A 141 -15.55 9.40 -22.38
C ALA A 141 -14.17 9.95 -22.02
N LEU A 142 -13.80 11.12 -22.52
CA LEU A 142 -12.54 11.77 -22.16
C LEU A 142 -12.55 12.21 -20.70
N LEU A 143 -13.66 12.78 -20.21
CA LEU A 143 -13.77 13.16 -18.80
C LEU A 143 -13.69 11.94 -17.88
N ALA A 144 -14.45 10.87 -18.17
CA ALA A 144 -14.43 9.63 -17.40
C ALA A 144 -13.05 8.96 -17.43
N GLY A 145 -12.37 8.97 -18.59
CA GLY A 145 -11.01 8.46 -18.72
C GLY A 145 -9.99 9.26 -17.91
N LEU A 146 -10.12 10.60 -17.87
CA LEU A 146 -9.28 11.47 -17.05
C LEU A 146 -9.55 11.26 -15.55
N LEU A 147 -10.81 11.19 -15.13
CA LEU A 147 -11.17 10.89 -13.73
C LEU A 147 -10.59 9.54 -13.29
N TRP A 148 -10.79 8.48 -14.08
CA TRP A 148 -10.20 7.16 -13.79
C TRP A 148 -8.66 7.19 -13.77
N ALA A 149 -8.04 7.90 -14.72
CA ALA A 149 -6.58 8.05 -14.73
C ALA A 149 -6.05 8.84 -13.53
N GLY A 150 -6.83 9.81 -13.03
CA GLY A 150 -6.44 10.78 -12.02
C GLY A 150 -6.97 10.55 -10.60
N GLU A 151 -7.86 9.59 -10.38
CA GLU A 151 -8.46 9.29 -9.08
C GLU A 151 -7.41 8.64 -8.15
N PRO A 152 -7.01 9.30 -7.04
CA PRO A 152 -5.87 8.85 -6.23
C PRO A 152 -6.03 7.43 -5.70
N PHE A 153 -7.24 7.03 -5.30
CA PHE A 153 -7.46 5.67 -4.78
C PHE A 153 -7.23 4.59 -5.85
N LEU A 154 -7.59 4.87 -7.11
CA LEU A 154 -7.32 3.98 -8.25
C LEU A 154 -5.84 3.98 -8.61
N VAL A 155 -5.20 5.16 -8.64
CA VAL A 155 -3.76 5.31 -8.90
C VAL A 155 -2.96 4.50 -7.88
N ALA A 156 -3.21 4.73 -6.58
CA ALA A 156 -2.52 4.10 -5.47
C ALA A 156 -2.51 2.57 -5.56
N HIS A 157 -3.65 1.95 -5.92
CA HIS A 157 -3.71 0.48 -6.03
C HIS A 157 -3.09 -0.05 -7.33
N SER A 158 -2.98 0.78 -8.37
CA SER A 158 -2.34 0.40 -9.64
C SER A 158 -0.83 0.61 -9.67
N GLN A 159 -0.27 1.26 -8.64
CA GLN A 159 1.16 1.37 -8.38
C GLN A 159 1.76 0.10 -7.77
N LEU A 160 0.94 -0.77 -7.20
CA LEU A 160 1.38 -1.90 -6.38
C LEU A 160 1.32 -3.21 -7.17
N LEU A 161 2.17 -4.18 -6.82
CA LEU A 161 1.95 -5.57 -7.23
C LEU A 161 0.81 -6.17 -6.40
N HIS A 162 -0.43 -5.88 -6.81
CA HIS A 162 -1.64 -6.33 -6.12
C HIS A 162 -2.74 -6.75 -7.10
N THR A 163 -3.77 -7.43 -6.60
CA THR A 163 -4.90 -7.93 -7.42
C THR A 163 -5.97 -6.88 -7.71
N ASP A 164 -6.20 -5.94 -6.79
CA ASP A 164 -7.41 -5.10 -6.81
C ASP A 164 -7.50 -4.18 -8.03
N ALA A 165 -6.41 -3.56 -8.46
CA ALA A 165 -6.42 -2.68 -9.62
C ALA A 165 -6.62 -3.43 -10.95
N LEU A 166 -6.06 -4.63 -11.08
CA LEU A 166 -6.26 -5.50 -12.24
C LEU A 166 -7.71 -5.98 -12.29
N LEU A 167 -8.25 -6.46 -11.16
CA LEU A 167 -9.64 -6.88 -11.03
C LEU A 167 -10.58 -5.76 -11.46
N THR A 168 -10.37 -4.56 -10.91
CA THR A 168 -11.14 -3.35 -11.20
C THR A 168 -11.14 -3.03 -12.70
N SER A 169 -9.96 -3.09 -13.33
CA SER A 169 -9.79 -2.79 -14.75
C SER A 169 -10.46 -3.82 -15.65
N PHE A 170 -10.24 -5.11 -15.39
CA PHE A 170 -10.80 -6.20 -16.18
C PHE A 170 -12.32 -6.31 -16.04
N MET A 171 -12.86 -6.15 -14.82
CA MET A 171 -14.32 -6.11 -14.61
C MET A 171 -14.96 -4.94 -15.37
N THR A 172 -14.34 -3.76 -15.35
CA THR A 172 -14.87 -2.59 -16.06
C THR A 172 -14.88 -2.81 -17.57
N LEU A 173 -13.79 -3.32 -18.16
CA LEU A 173 -13.74 -3.66 -19.58
C LEU A 173 -14.76 -4.74 -19.95
N ALA A 174 -14.94 -5.76 -19.10
CA ALA A 174 -15.94 -6.80 -19.30
C ALA A 174 -17.36 -6.21 -19.37
N LEU A 175 -17.72 -5.34 -18.41
CA LEU A 175 -19.02 -4.67 -18.38
C LEU A 175 -19.24 -3.77 -19.59
N LEU A 176 -18.27 -2.90 -19.94
CA LEU A 176 -18.38 -2.00 -21.09
C LEU A 176 -18.48 -2.77 -22.42
N GLY A 177 -17.67 -3.81 -22.59
CA GLY A 177 -17.70 -4.70 -23.75
C GLY A 177 -19.04 -5.42 -23.88
N ALA A 178 -19.59 -5.92 -22.77
CA ALA A 178 -20.91 -6.56 -22.74
C ALA A 178 -22.02 -5.58 -23.13
N MET A 179 -22.02 -4.37 -22.56
CA MET A 179 -23.01 -3.34 -22.89
C MET A 179 -22.99 -3.00 -24.39
N LEU A 180 -21.80 -2.94 -25.01
CA LEU A 180 -21.65 -2.73 -26.44
C LEU A 180 -22.02 -3.96 -27.29
N ALA A 181 -21.78 -5.16 -26.78
CA ALA A 181 -22.19 -6.41 -27.42
C ALA A 181 -23.71 -6.48 -27.59
N PHE A 182 -24.43 -6.08 -26.53
CA PHE A 182 -25.89 -5.99 -26.47
C PHE A 182 -26.46 -4.64 -26.93
N ARG A 183 -25.67 -3.83 -27.67
CA ARG A 183 -26.13 -2.61 -28.38
C ARG A 183 -26.71 -1.52 -27.48
N LEU A 184 -26.25 -1.40 -26.24
CA LEU A 184 -26.70 -0.34 -25.34
C LEU A 184 -26.19 1.06 -25.73
N ASP A 185 -25.35 1.18 -26.77
CA ASP A 185 -24.89 2.45 -27.38
C ASP A 185 -25.88 3.09 -28.36
N ASP A 186 -26.87 2.32 -28.82
CA ASP A 186 -27.87 2.76 -29.80
C ASP A 186 -29.02 3.48 -29.06
N GLY A 187 -29.18 4.78 -29.32
CA GLY A 187 -30.22 5.62 -28.68
C GLY A 187 -31.64 5.36 -29.18
N TYR A 188 -31.78 4.63 -30.29
CA TYR A 188 -33.05 4.20 -30.87
C TYR A 188 -33.18 2.68 -30.81
N ILE A 189 -34.38 2.22 -30.45
CA ILE A 189 -34.78 0.82 -30.53
C ILE A 189 -34.79 0.43 -32.02
N SER A 190 -33.70 -0.16 -32.51
CA SER A 190 -33.68 -0.79 -33.83
C SER A 190 -33.92 -2.29 -33.63
N PRO A 191 -35.11 -2.81 -34.00
CA PRO A 191 -35.50 -4.19 -33.71
C PRO A 191 -34.66 -5.26 -34.43
N THR A 192 -33.79 -4.86 -35.37
CA THR A 192 -33.22 -5.74 -36.40
C THR A 192 -31.71 -5.94 -36.29
N ARG A 193 -31.02 -5.34 -35.32
CA ARG A 193 -29.54 -5.41 -35.26
C ARG A 193 -29.06 -6.56 -34.39
N PRO A 194 -28.21 -7.47 -34.93
CA PRO A 194 -27.68 -8.59 -34.18
C PRO A 194 -26.63 -8.16 -33.14
N ILE A 195 -26.43 -9.04 -32.16
CA ILE A 195 -25.38 -8.98 -31.14
C ILE A 195 -24.01 -8.81 -31.80
N ARG A 196 -23.15 -7.98 -31.21
CA ARG A 196 -21.76 -7.82 -31.66
C ARG A 196 -20.89 -8.90 -31.01
N TRP A 197 -20.81 -10.08 -31.65
CA TRP A 197 -20.06 -11.22 -31.13
C TRP A 197 -18.59 -10.90 -30.79
N TYR A 198 -17.89 -10.10 -31.61
CA TYR A 198 -16.51 -9.70 -31.31
C TYR A 198 -16.38 -8.90 -30.00
N MET A 199 -17.36 -8.05 -29.65
CA MET A 199 -17.38 -7.34 -28.37
C MET A 199 -17.74 -8.27 -27.21
N LEU A 200 -18.58 -9.27 -27.46
CA LEU A 200 -18.91 -10.28 -26.47
C LEU A 200 -17.70 -11.17 -26.15
N VAL A 201 -16.93 -11.56 -27.16
CA VAL A 201 -15.67 -12.30 -26.99
C VAL A 201 -14.66 -11.44 -26.23
N ALA A 202 -14.46 -10.17 -26.62
CA ALA A 202 -13.57 -9.27 -25.88
C ALA A 202 -14.00 -9.08 -24.41
N SER A 203 -15.31 -8.97 -24.16
CA SER A 203 -15.87 -8.95 -22.81
C SER A 203 -15.63 -10.26 -22.05
N GLY A 204 -15.75 -11.42 -22.72
CA GLY A 204 -15.48 -12.74 -22.15
C GLY A 204 -14.01 -12.91 -21.79
N VAL A 205 -13.09 -12.40 -22.62
CA VAL A 205 -11.65 -12.40 -22.32
C VAL A 205 -11.35 -11.55 -21.09
N ALA A 206 -11.88 -10.32 -21.03
CA ALA A 206 -11.74 -9.47 -19.85
C ALA A 206 -12.39 -10.11 -18.60
N GLY A 207 -13.53 -10.79 -18.75
CA GLY A 207 -14.18 -11.55 -17.67
C GLY A 207 -13.34 -12.72 -17.18
N GLY A 208 -12.72 -13.49 -18.08
CA GLY A 208 -11.80 -14.58 -17.73
C GLY A 208 -10.55 -14.08 -17.02
N LEU A 209 -9.98 -12.95 -17.46
CA LEU A 209 -8.89 -12.29 -16.74
C LEU A 209 -9.31 -11.83 -15.34
N ALA A 210 -10.50 -11.26 -15.18
CA ALA A 210 -11.03 -10.90 -13.86
C ALA A 210 -11.20 -12.13 -12.95
N PHE A 211 -11.71 -13.25 -13.49
CA PHE A 211 -11.85 -14.52 -12.77
C PHE A 211 -10.50 -15.07 -12.30
N LEU A 212 -9.44 -14.89 -13.11
CA LEU A 212 -8.06 -15.24 -12.76
C LEU A 212 -7.41 -14.27 -11.77
N THR A 213 -7.96 -13.08 -11.58
CA THR A 213 -7.42 -12.11 -10.64
C THR A 213 -7.94 -12.36 -9.23
N LYS A 214 -9.26 -12.41 -9.03
CA LYS A 214 -9.86 -12.49 -7.68
C LYS A 214 -11.33 -12.92 -7.72
N SER A 215 -11.77 -13.68 -6.71
CA SER A 215 -13.13 -14.24 -6.65
C SER A 215 -14.32 -13.25 -6.67
N PRO A 216 -14.24 -11.98 -6.17
CA PRO A 216 -15.37 -11.04 -6.27
C PRO A 216 -15.79 -10.72 -7.71
N SER A 217 -14.97 -11.05 -8.71
CA SER A 217 -15.33 -11.00 -10.13
C SER A 217 -16.59 -11.79 -10.47
N ILE A 218 -17.00 -12.77 -9.65
CA ILE A 218 -18.21 -13.56 -9.89
C ILE A 218 -19.48 -12.70 -10.02
N VAL A 219 -19.47 -11.49 -9.47
CA VAL A 219 -20.53 -10.46 -9.65
C VAL A 219 -20.75 -10.10 -11.13
N LEU A 220 -19.78 -10.35 -12.01
CA LEU A 220 -19.96 -10.21 -13.46
C LEU A 220 -21.08 -11.11 -13.99
N ILE A 221 -21.30 -12.30 -13.45
CA ILE A 221 -22.31 -13.25 -13.96
C ILE A 221 -23.73 -12.68 -13.88
N PRO A 222 -24.24 -12.26 -12.71
CA PRO A 222 -25.58 -11.64 -12.63
C PRO A 222 -25.65 -10.33 -13.42
N MET A 223 -24.56 -9.54 -13.47
CA MET A 223 -24.53 -8.32 -14.28
C MET A 223 -24.62 -8.59 -15.78
N LEU A 224 -23.92 -9.60 -16.30
CA LEU A 224 -23.99 -10.02 -17.70
C LEU A 224 -25.39 -10.51 -18.05
N GLY A 225 -26.02 -11.29 -17.16
CA GLY A 225 -27.42 -11.68 -17.28
C GLY A 225 -28.35 -10.47 -17.39
N LEU A 226 -28.19 -9.49 -16.49
CA LEU A 226 -28.98 -8.25 -16.50
C LEU A 226 -28.74 -7.39 -17.74
N ILE A 227 -27.49 -7.22 -18.18
CA ILE A 227 -27.14 -6.51 -19.41
C ILE A 227 -27.80 -7.19 -20.62
N GLY A 228 -27.73 -8.52 -20.68
CA GLY A 228 -28.36 -9.31 -21.73
C GLY A 228 -29.88 -9.14 -21.74
N LEU A 229 -30.53 -9.19 -20.57
CA LEU A 229 -31.98 -8.99 -20.43
C LEU A 229 -32.41 -7.59 -20.89
N VAL A 230 -31.71 -6.54 -20.43
CA VAL A 230 -32.00 -5.15 -20.83
C VAL A 230 -31.76 -4.94 -22.33
N GLY A 231 -30.70 -5.54 -22.88
CA GLY A 231 -30.42 -5.55 -24.31
C GLY A 231 -31.53 -6.22 -25.13
N SER A 232 -31.94 -7.43 -24.74
CA SER A 232 -33.01 -8.18 -25.41
C SER A 232 -34.39 -7.53 -25.27
N TRP A 233 -34.70 -6.92 -24.13
CA TRP A 233 -35.98 -6.24 -23.91
C TRP A 233 -36.15 -5.02 -24.83
N ARG A 234 -35.04 -4.35 -25.17
CA ARG A 234 -35.02 -3.26 -26.14
C ARG A 234 -35.17 -3.72 -27.59
N ALA A 235 -35.19 -5.02 -27.86
CA ALA A 235 -35.39 -5.59 -29.19
C ALA A 235 -36.65 -6.49 -29.21
N PRO A 236 -37.82 -5.96 -29.64
CA PRO A 236 -39.13 -6.66 -29.56
C PRO A 236 -39.24 -8.02 -30.27
N GLN A 237 -38.29 -8.38 -31.14
CA GLN A 237 -38.22 -9.73 -31.74
C GLN A 237 -37.39 -10.71 -30.91
N LEU A 238 -36.50 -10.21 -30.04
CA LEU A 238 -35.57 -10.98 -29.23
C LEU A 238 -36.05 -11.17 -27.78
N TRP A 239 -36.93 -10.32 -27.22
CA TRP A 239 -37.38 -10.49 -25.82
C TRP A 239 -38.10 -11.84 -25.55
N ARG A 240 -38.70 -12.45 -26.58
CA ARG A 240 -39.28 -13.82 -26.47
C ARG A 240 -38.20 -14.91 -26.35
N LYS A 241 -36.93 -14.59 -26.58
CA LYS A 241 -35.77 -15.48 -26.44
C LYS A 241 -34.84 -14.92 -25.37
N LEU A 242 -34.75 -15.59 -24.22
CA LEU A 242 -33.72 -15.29 -23.23
C LEU A 242 -32.32 -15.32 -23.90
N PRO A 243 -31.39 -14.43 -23.51
CA PRO A 243 -30.06 -14.33 -24.13
C PRO A 243 -29.12 -15.48 -23.73
N VAL A 244 -29.62 -16.72 -23.70
CA VAL A 244 -28.91 -17.91 -23.20
C VAL A 244 -27.66 -18.20 -24.03
N LEU A 245 -27.76 -18.28 -25.36
CA LEU A 245 -26.62 -18.60 -26.22
C LEU A 245 -25.47 -17.55 -26.09
N PRO A 246 -25.74 -16.24 -26.13
CA PRO A 246 -24.72 -15.23 -25.82
C PRO A 246 -24.08 -15.38 -24.44
N LEU A 247 -24.88 -15.66 -23.39
CA LEU A 247 -24.36 -15.85 -22.04
C LEU A 247 -23.48 -17.10 -21.93
N LEU A 248 -23.89 -18.20 -22.57
CA LEU A 248 -23.08 -19.42 -22.67
C LEU A 248 -21.78 -19.16 -23.43
N ALA A 249 -21.84 -18.46 -24.56
CA ALA A 249 -20.64 -18.13 -25.33
C ALA A 249 -19.67 -17.25 -24.53
N TRP A 250 -20.19 -16.23 -23.82
CA TRP A 250 -19.38 -15.41 -22.93
C TRP A 250 -18.72 -16.25 -21.83
N GLY A 251 -19.50 -17.13 -21.18
CA GLY A 251 -19.01 -18.05 -20.14
C GLY A 251 -17.93 -18.99 -20.67
N SER A 252 -18.13 -19.57 -21.86
CA SER A 252 -17.13 -20.43 -22.51
C SER A 252 -15.83 -19.70 -22.78
N VAL A 253 -15.88 -18.46 -23.30
CA VAL A 253 -14.66 -17.66 -23.52
C VAL A 253 -13.95 -17.37 -22.20
N ALA A 254 -14.69 -16.98 -21.16
CA ALA A 254 -14.10 -16.71 -19.84
C ALA A 254 -13.44 -17.96 -19.24
N ILE A 255 -14.08 -19.13 -19.36
CA ILE A 255 -13.53 -20.41 -18.90
C ILE A 255 -12.29 -20.81 -19.70
N VAL A 256 -12.29 -20.63 -21.02
CA VAL A 256 -11.12 -20.91 -21.87
C VAL A 256 -9.94 -20.05 -21.45
N VAL A 257 -10.14 -18.74 -21.21
CA VAL A 257 -9.07 -17.85 -20.74
C VAL A 257 -8.59 -18.24 -19.35
N TRP A 258 -9.52 -18.55 -18.44
CA TRP A 258 -9.20 -19.00 -17.09
C TRP A 258 -8.35 -20.28 -17.10
N PHE A 259 -8.75 -21.27 -17.90
CA PHE A 259 -8.01 -22.51 -18.04
C PHE A 259 -6.65 -22.25 -18.70
N ALA A 260 -6.61 -21.53 -19.83
CA ALA A 260 -5.40 -21.34 -20.62
C ALA A 260 -4.27 -20.58 -19.90
N LEU A 261 -4.59 -19.73 -18.92
CA LEU A 261 -3.58 -18.92 -18.22
C LEU A 261 -3.25 -19.43 -16.81
N TRP A 262 -3.91 -20.49 -16.34
CA TRP A 262 -3.64 -21.07 -15.02
C TRP A 262 -3.14 -22.52 -15.11
N PRO A 263 -1.82 -22.74 -15.09
CA PRO A 263 -1.24 -24.08 -15.26
C PRO A 263 -1.74 -25.13 -14.26
N ALA A 264 -2.02 -24.74 -13.01
CA ALA A 264 -2.58 -25.66 -12.02
C ALA A 264 -3.93 -26.24 -12.44
N ALA A 265 -4.73 -25.47 -13.20
CA ALA A 265 -6.01 -25.95 -13.72
C ALA A 265 -5.84 -27.02 -14.80
N TRP A 266 -4.70 -27.10 -15.49
CA TRP A 266 -4.45 -28.12 -16.52
C TRP A 266 -4.29 -29.51 -15.90
N VAL A 267 -3.62 -29.58 -14.75
CA VAL A 267 -3.30 -30.83 -14.07
C VAL A 267 -4.29 -31.17 -12.96
N ASN A 268 -4.89 -30.16 -12.31
CA ASN A 268 -5.81 -30.35 -11.20
C ASN A 268 -6.94 -29.28 -11.20
N PRO A 269 -7.87 -29.34 -12.18
CA PRO A 269 -8.93 -28.34 -12.31
C PRO A 269 -9.86 -28.29 -11.10
N LEU A 270 -10.20 -29.45 -10.52
CA LEU A 270 -11.05 -29.53 -9.33
C LEU A 270 -10.35 -28.92 -8.10
N GLY A 271 -9.06 -29.19 -7.93
CA GLY A 271 -8.26 -28.59 -6.86
C GLY A 271 -8.15 -27.07 -6.97
N ALA A 272 -8.00 -26.54 -8.19
CA ALA A 272 -7.99 -25.10 -8.45
C ALA A 272 -9.32 -24.45 -8.06
N VAL A 273 -10.46 -25.00 -8.51
CA VAL A 273 -11.79 -24.49 -8.15
C VAL A 273 -12.03 -24.59 -6.64
N MET A 274 -11.64 -25.70 -6.01
CA MET A 274 -11.83 -25.91 -4.57
C MET A 274 -10.94 -24.98 -3.73
N ALA A 275 -9.78 -24.55 -4.23
CA ALA A 275 -8.96 -23.52 -3.58
C ALA A 275 -9.69 -22.17 -3.53
N ILE A 276 -10.35 -21.78 -4.63
CA ILE A 276 -11.19 -20.57 -4.69
C ILE A 276 -12.33 -20.64 -3.70
N TYR A 277 -13.06 -21.75 -3.71
CA TYR A 277 -14.20 -21.93 -2.83
C TYR A 277 -13.80 -21.86 -1.35
N ARG A 278 -12.73 -22.57 -0.96
CA ARG A 278 -12.24 -22.58 0.44
C ARG A 278 -11.82 -21.18 0.89
N GLN A 279 -11.08 -20.45 0.07
CA GLN A 279 -10.66 -19.10 0.41
C GLN A 279 -11.82 -18.12 0.46
N ALA A 280 -12.75 -18.18 -0.51
CA ALA A 280 -13.94 -17.32 -0.50
C ALA A 280 -14.80 -17.53 0.75
N ARG A 281 -14.90 -18.79 1.23
CA ARG A 281 -15.58 -19.11 2.49
C ARG A 281 -14.82 -18.58 3.71
N TYR A 282 -13.51 -18.73 3.74
CA TYR A 282 -12.66 -18.25 4.84
C TYR A 282 -12.69 -16.71 4.92
N ASP A 283 -12.43 -16.01 3.81
CA ASP A 283 -12.41 -14.55 3.77
C ASP A 283 -13.79 -13.92 3.97
N GLY A 284 -14.86 -14.57 3.52
CA GLY A 284 -16.23 -14.03 3.63
C GLY A 284 -16.96 -14.43 4.92
N GLY A 285 -16.59 -15.56 5.54
CA GLY A 285 -17.32 -16.16 6.65
C GLY A 285 -16.80 -15.81 8.05
N GLU A 286 -15.58 -15.30 8.16
CA GLU A 286 -14.96 -14.99 9.45
C GLU A 286 -14.61 -13.50 9.56
N PRO A 287 -14.76 -12.88 10.75
CA PRO A 287 -14.18 -11.58 11.03
C PRO A 287 -12.68 -11.59 10.77
N HIS A 288 -12.11 -10.41 10.52
CA HIS A 288 -10.66 -10.30 10.39
C HIS A 288 -9.99 -10.81 11.66
N ALA A 289 -9.00 -11.71 11.55
CA ALA A 289 -8.34 -12.35 12.69
C ALA A 289 -7.76 -11.34 13.69
N TYR A 290 -7.34 -10.17 13.20
CA TYR A 290 -6.78 -9.06 13.98
C TYR A 290 -7.80 -7.92 14.23
N GLY A 291 -9.10 -8.19 14.11
CA GLY A 291 -10.16 -7.19 14.28
C GLY A 291 -10.28 -6.17 13.13
N ASN A 292 -11.23 -5.26 13.26
CA ASN A 292 -11.49 -4.18 12.30
C ASN A 292 -11.67 -2.85 13.05
N PHE A 293 -11.80 -1.75 12.31
CA PHE A 293 -11.99 -0.43 12.90
C PHE A 293 -13.06 0.35 12.14
N PHE A 294 -13.98 0.99 12.87
CA PHE A 294 -14.98 1.86 12.27
C PHE A 294 -15.48 2.90 13.28
N LEU A 295 -15.62 4.16 12.83
CA LEU A 295 -16.21 5.26 13.61
C LEU A 295 -15.63 5.37 15.03
N GLY A 296 -14.30 5.34 15.14
CA GLY A 296 -13.58 5.51 16.41
C GLY A 296 -13.52 4.27 17.30
N ARG A 297 -13.97 3.11 16.83
CA ARG A 297 -14.02 1.87 17.64
C ARG A 297 -13.37 0.70 16.93
N ALA A 298 -12.56 -0.06 17.68
CA ALA A 298 -12.12 -1.39 17.29
C ALA A 298 -13.31 -2.35 17.40
N ILE A 299 -13.73 -2.95 16.29
CA ILE A 299 -14.90 -3.82 16.20
C ILE A 299 -14.65 -4.96 15.22
N ALA A 300 -15.23 -6.13 15.45
CA ALA A 300 -15.03 -7.29 14.59
C ALA A 300 -15.74 -7.15 13.23
N ASP A 301 -16.99 -6.66 13.23
CA ASP A 301 -17.79 -6.39 12.04
C ASP A 301 -18.27 -4.94 12.02
N PRO A 302 -17.81 -4.12 11.06
CA PRO A 302 -18.27 -2.74 10.86
C PRO A 302 -19.72 -2.54 10.44
N GLY A 303 -20.40 -3.59 9.99
CA GLY A 303 -21.79 -3.50 9.51
C GLY A 303 -21.94 -2.77 8.17
N PRO A 304 -23.19 -2.44 7.77
CA PRO A 304 -23.51 -2.04 6.40
C PRO A 304 -23.11 -0.61 6.02
N LEU A 305 -22.85 0.27 7.00
CA LEU A 305 -22.45 1.65 6.73
C LEU A 305 -20.98 1.80 6.35
N PHE A 306 -20.17 0.75 6.53
CA PHE A 306 -18.73 0.79 6.27
C PHE A 306 -18.40 1.23 4.85
N TYR A 307 -18.95 0.56 3.84
CA TYR A 307 -18.63 0.86 2.44
C TYR A 307 -19.16 2.19 1.95
N PRO A 308 -20.41 2.62 2.25
CA PRO A 308 -20.86 3.97 1.93
C PRO A 308 -19.93 5.06 2.48
N VAL A 309 -19.47 4.91 3.73
CA VAL A 309 -18.56 5.86 4.37
C VAL A 309 -17.15 5.79 3.74
N ALA A 310 -16.61 4.59 3.57
CA ALA A 310 -15.29 4.39 2.95
C ALA A 310 -15.23 4.95 1.53
N VAL A 311 -16.27 4.72 0.71
CA VAL A 311 -16.36 5.26 -0.65
C VAL A 311 -16.41 6.79 -0.62
N ALA A 312 -17.22 7.40 0.25
CA ALA A 312 -17.28 8.86 0.35
C ALA A 312 -15.92 9.46 0.75
N LEU A 313 -15.21 8.82 1.69
CA LEU A 313 -13.88 9.23 2.13
C LEU A 313 -12.78 8.98 1.10
N ARG A 314 -12.94 8.02 0.19
CA ARG A 314 -11.92 7.67 -0.82
C ARG A 314 -12.12 8.38 -2.16
N LEU A 315 -13.34 8.80 -2.50
CA LEU A 315 -13.59 9.58 -3.72
C LEU A 315 -13.06 11.00 -3.58
N THR A 316 -12.54 11.54 -4.67
CA THR A 316 -12.28 12.98 -4.77
C THR A 316 -13.54 13.84 -4.66
N PRO A 317 -13.44 15.11 -4.19
CA PRO A 317 -14.58 16.01 -4.09
C PRO A 317 -15.37 16.15 -5.40
N TRP A 318 -14.67 16.23 -6.54
CA TRP A 318 -15.31 16.36 -7.85
C TRP A 318 -15.94 15.05 -8.34
N THR A 319 -15.36 13.88 -8.04
CA THR A 319 -15.97 12.58 -8.39
C THR A 319 -17.20 12.32 -7.52
N LEU A 320 -17.12 12.60 -6.21
CA LEU A 320 -18.26 12.50 -5.30
C LEU A 320 -19.39 13.44 -5.73
N GLY A 321 -19.09 14.73 -5.93
CA GLY A 321 -20.06 15.72 -6.37
C GLY A 321 -20.67 15.38 -7.73
N GLY A 322 -19.83 14.99 -8.70
CA GLY A 322 -20.29 14.55 -10.02
C GLY A 322 -21.23 13.34 -9.93
N THR A 323 -20.92 12.35 -9.08
CA THR A 323 -21.76 11.15 -8.92
C THR A 323 -23.13 11.50 -8.36
N VAL A 324 -23.18 12.38 -7.35
CA VAL A 324 -24.44 12.90 -6.80
C VAL A 324 -25.24 13.66 -7.88
N LEU A 325 -24.56 14.48 -8.68
CA LEU A 325 -25.17 15.22 -9.80
C LEU A 325 -25.68 14.31 -10.93
N ALA A 326 -25.24 13.06 -10.99
CA ALA A 326 -25.75 12.09 -11.97
C ALA A 326 -27.15 11.56 -11.59
N ILE A 327 -27.56 11.62 -10.32
CA ILE A 327 -28.83 11.04 -9.83
C ILE A 327 -30.04 11.56 -10.61
N PRO A 328 -30.25 12.88 -10.81
CA PRO A 328 -31.40 13.38 -11.58
C PRO A 328 -31.41 12.88 -13.03
N ILE A 329 -30.24 12.68 -13.64
CA ILE A 329 -30.09 12.17 -15.01
C ILE A 329 -30.49 10.69 -15.08
N LEU A 330 -30.10 9.92 -14.07
CA LEU A 330 -30.50 8.52 -13.92
C LEU A 330 -32.03 8.40 -13.74
N LEU A 331 -32.67 9.34 -13.06
CA LEU A 331 -34.12 9.30 -12.78
C LEU A 331 -34.98 9.83 -13.94
N ARG A 332 -34.53 10.87 -14.68
CA ARG A 332 -35.31 11.48 -15.77
C ARG A 332 -35.30 10.63 -17.05
N ARG A 333 -36.49 10.30 -17.57
CA ARG A 333 -36.63 9.59 -18.86
C ARG A 333 -36.17 10.50 -20.02
N GLY A 334 -35.44 9.94 -20.98
CA GLY A 334 -35.09 10.60 -22.26
C GLY A 334 -33.95 11.63 -22.23
N ALA A 335 -33.32 11.89 -21.09
CA ALA A 335 -32.36 13.00 -20.95
C ALA A 335 -30.98 12.75 -21.59
N GLN A 336 -30.54 11.49 -21.75
CA GLN A 336 -29.18 11.17 -22.17
C GLN A 336 -29.09 9.94 -23.09
N ARG A 337 -28.15 10.00 -24.05
CA ARG A 337 -27.74 8.85 -24.86
C ARG A 337 -27.33 7.69 -23.95
N SER A 338 -27.84 6.49 -24.23
CA SER A 338 -27.44 5.25 -23.54
C SER A 338 -27.69 5.24 -22.02
N ARG A 339 -28.74 5.93 -21.54
CA ARG A 339 -29.15 5.95 -20.11
C ARG A 339 -29.16 4.57 -19.45
N ALA A 340 -29.58 3.51 -20.15
CA ALA A 340 -29.58 2.16 -19.60
C ALA A 340 -28.19 1.68 -19.18
N ALA A 341 -27.14 2.02 -19.94
CA ALA A 341 -25.78 1.67 -19.55
C ALA A 341 -25.37 2.37 -18.25
N LEU A 342 -25.71 3.66 -18.06
CA LEU A 342 -25.46 4.35 -16.79
C LEU A 342 -26.25 3.76 -15.62
N VAL A 343 -27.52 3.41 -15.85
CA VAL A 343 -28.34 2.73 -14.83
C VAL A 343 -27.74 1.37 -14.47
N LEU A 344 -27.23 0.61 -15.44
CA LEU A 344 -26.56 -0.67 -15.19
C LEU A 344 -25.24 -0.50 -14.44
N LEU A 345 -24.47 0.57 -14.70
CA LEU A 345 -23.30 0.91 -13.90
C LEU A 345 -23.67 1.28 -12.46
N ALA A 346 -24.75 2.03 -12.25
CA ALA A 346 -25.26 2.31 -10.91
C ALA A 346 -25.77 1.04 -10.19
N ILE A 347 -26.45 0.13 -10.91
CA ILE A 347 -26.85 -1.18 -10.37
C ILE A 347 -25.62 -2.01 -10.02
N PHE A 348 -24.57 -1.99 -10.85
CA PHE A 348 -23.32 -2.67 -10.54
C PHE A 348 -22.68 -2.13 -9.25
N VAL A 349 -22.62 -0.81 -9.07
CA VAL A 349 -22.15 -0.17 -7.84
C VAL A 349 -22.93 -0.71 -6.63
N LEU A 350 -24.26 -0.68 -6.68
CA LEU A 350 -25.12 -1.13 -5.58
C LEU A 350 -24.99 -2.64 -5.31
N LEU A 351 -24.99 -3.45 -6.37
CA LEU A 351 -24.85 -4.90 -6.26
C LEU A 351 -23.50 -5.29 -5.66
N PHE A 352 -22.42 -4.69 -6.16
CA PHE A 352 -21.08 -5.01 -5.69
C PHE A 352 -20.88 -4.57 -4.23
N VAL A 353 -21.33 -3.38 -3.86
CA VAL A 353 -21.33 -2.93 -2.45
C VAL A 353 -22.18 -3.87 -1.59
N GLY A 354 -23.36 -4.27 -2.06
CA GLY A 354 -24.24 -5.20 -1.35
C GLY A 354 -23.56 -6.55 -1.09
N VAL A 355 -22.94 -7.14 -2.11
CA VAL A 355 -22.19 -8.40 -1.99
C VAL A 355 -21.03 -8.27 -1.01
N MET A 356 -20.22 -7.21 -1.11
CA MET A 356 -19.10 -7.02 -0.19
C MET A 356 -19.55 -6.74 1.25
N THR A 357 -20.73 -6.14 1.43
CA THR A 357 -21.28 -5.82 2.76
C THR A 357 -21.60 -7.08 3.59
N VAL A 358 -21.91 -8.20 2.93
CA VAL A 358 -22.27 -9.47 3.60
C VAL A 358 -21.10 -10.03 4.43
N GLY A 359 -19.86 -9.86 3.98
CA GLY A 359 -18.69 -10.42 4.68
C GLY A 359 -18.32 -9.63 5.93
N ALA A 360 -17.98 -10.31 7.02
CA ALA A 360 -17.54 -9.65 8.27
C ALA A 360 -16.17 -8.96 8.10
N LYS A 361 -15.28 -9.55 7.30
CA LYS A 361 -13.99 -8.98 6.91
C LYS A 361 -14.16 -7.85 5.91
N LYS A 362 -13.90 -6.60 6.34
CA LYS A 362 -14.08 -5.40 5.52
C LYS A 362 -12.82 -4.56 5.45
N PHE A 363 -12.38 -4.26 4.24
CA PHE A 363 -11.39 -3.23 3.93
C PHE A 363 -11.94 -2.33 2.84
N ASP A 364 -11.59 -1.05 2.87
CA ASP A 364 -12.01 -0.06 1.88
C ASP A 364 -11.67 -0.49 0.43
N ARG A 365 -10.48 -1.06 0.20
CA ARG A 365 -10.05 -1.54 -1.13
C ARG A 365 -10.90 -2.66 -1.71
N TYR A 366 -11.71 -3.36 -0.91
CA TYR A 366 -12.57 -4.43 -1.41
C TYR A 366 -13.63 -3.92 -2.38
N VAL A 367 -14.03 -2.65 -2.29
CA VAL A 367 -14.99 -2.03 -3.23
C VAL A 367 -14.31 -1.25 -4.35
N LEU A 368 -12.98 -1.31 -4.50
CA LEU A 368 -12.27 -0.66 -5.61
C LEU A 368 -12.88 -0.93 -7.00
N PRO A 369 -13.43 -2.13 -7.32
CA PRO A 369 -14.04 -2.40 -8.62
C PRO A 369 -15.19 -1.48 -9.03
N ILE A 370 -15.83 -0.78 -8.09
CA ILE A 370 -16.93 0.13 -8.40
C ILE A 370 -16.44 1.53 -8.83
N PHE A 371 -15.20 1.89 -8.52
CA PHE A 371 -14.69 3.26 -8.70
C PHE A 371 -14.71 3.74 -10.16
N PRO A 372 -14.30 2.94 -11.17
CA PRO A 372 -14.45 3.36 -12.57
C PRO A 372 -15.91 3.62 -12.96
N SER A 373 -16.86 2.87 -12.38
CA SER A 373 -18.29 3.12 -12.60
C SER A 373 -18.73 4.42 -11.96
N LEU A 374 -18.22 4.75 -10.78
CA LEU A 374 -18.43 6.05 -10.13
C LEU A 374 -17.81 7.20 -10.94
N ASP A 375 -16.61 7.04 -11.50
CA ASP A 375 -15.98 8.04 -12.38
C ASP A 375 -16.80 8.29 -13.65
N ILE A 376 -17.35 7.23 -14.26
CA ILE A 376 -18.23 7.34 -15.43
C ILE A 376 -19.54 8.07 -15.07
N LEU A 377 -20.14 7.73 -13.93
CA LEU A 377 -21.33 8.40 -13.41
C LEU A 377 -21.03 9.87 -13.10
N ALA A 378 -19.87 10.16 -12.48
CA ALA A 378 -19.43 11.50 -12.17
C ALA A 378 -19.25 12.35 -13.43
N ALA A 379 -18.60 11.80 -14.45
CA ALA A 379 -18.48 12.43 -15.75
C ALA A 379 -19.86 12.71 -16.38
N ALA A 380 -20.82 11.80 -16.24
CA ALA A 380 -22.19 12.01 -16.70
C ALA A 380 -22.90 13.16 -15.98
N GLY A 381 -22.78 13.23 -14.65
CA GLY A 381 -23.34 14.31 -13.83
C GLY A 381 -22.75 15.67 -14.19
N LEU A 382 -21.41 15.78 -14.25
CA LEU A 382 -20.71 17.03 -14.57
C LEU A 382 -21.04 17.54 -15.98
N VAL A 383 -21.03 16.65 -16.99
CA VAL A 383 -21.43 17.00 -18.37
C VAL A 383 -22.92 17.36 -18.44
N GLY A 384 -23.77 16.71 -17.65
CA GLY A 384 -25.19 17.01 -17.59
C GLY A 384 -25.49 18.40 -17.02
N VAL A 385 -24.76 18.83 -15.99
CA VAL A 385 -24.85 20.20 -15.44
C VAL A 385 -24.41 21.24 -16.46
N GLU A 386 -23.31 20.99 -17.18
CA GLU A 386 -22.86 21.88 -18.26
C GLU A 386 -23.97 22.10 -19.30
N GLN A 387 -24.67 21.03 -19.70
CA GLN A 387 -25.78 21.10 -20.65
C GLN A 387 -26.99 21.86 -20.09
N LEU A 388 -27.31 21.65 -18.82
CA LEU A 388 -28.43 22.34 -18.16
C LEU A 388 -28.18 23.86 -18.07
N LEU A 389 -26.97 24.26 -17.66
CA LEU A 389 -26.58 25.67 -17.56
C LEU A 389 -26.63 26.38 -18.91
N ARG A 390 -26.20 25.72 -19.99
CA ARG A 390 -26.31 26.26 -21.36
C ARG A 390 -27.75 26.50 -21.77
N ARG A 391 -28.66 25.58 -21.46
CA ARG A 391 -30.10 25.72 -21.74
C ARG A 391 -30.71 26.88 -20.95
N TRP A 392 -30.37 26.99 -19.66
CA TRP A 392 -30.88 28.05 -18.79
C TRP A 392 -30.42 29.44 -19.23
N ALA A 393 -29.16 29.56 -19.66
CA ALA A 393 -28.58 30.83 -20.11
C ALA A 393 -29.14 31.35 -21.46
N ARG A 394 -30.15 30.69 -22.06
CA ARG A 394 -30.74 30.99 -23.40
C ARG A 394 -29.70 31.24 -24.50
N ARG A 395 -28.49 30.71 -24.33
CA ARG A 395 -27.44 30.79 -25.35
C ARG A 395 -27.73 29.70 -26.36
N ASP A 396 -28.30 30.07 -27.51
CA ASP A 396 -28.31 29.20 -28.68
C ASP A 396 -26.87 28.77 -28.97
N ALA A 397 -26.69 27.46 -29.01
CA ALA A 397 -25.41 26.81 -28.82
C ALA A 397 -24.45 27.11 -29.97
N ARG A 398 -23.70 28.21 -29.90
CA ARG A 398 -22.42 28.28 -30.63
C ARG A 398 -21.59 27.08 -30.16
N PRO A 399 -21.20 26.18 -31.07
CA PRO A 399 -20.42 25.02 -30.68
C PRO A 399 -19.14 25.52 -30.02
N VAL A 400 -18.89 25.05 -28.79
CA VAL A 400 -17.64 25.34 -28.10
C VAL A 400 -16.49 24.96 -29.02
N SER A 401 -15.60 25.90 -29.29
CA SER A 401 -14.48 25.66 -30.19
C SER A 401 -13.68 24.44 -29.70
N ARG A 402 -13.13 23.65 -30.63
CA ARG A 402 -12.27 22.51 -30.27
C ARG A 402 -11.10 22.94 -29.38
N ARG A 403 -10.58 24.17 -29.58
CA ARG A 403 -9.52 24.77 -28.76
C ARG A 403 -9.99 24.99 -27.32
N SER A 404 -11.16 25.58 -27.10
CA SER A 404 -11.71 25.83 -25.76
C SER A 404 -12.02 24.55 -25.00
N LEU A 405 -12.52 23.51 -25.69
CA LEU A 405 -12.68 22.18 -25.08
C LEU A 405 -11.32 21.56 -24.72
N GLY A 406 -10.33 21.66 -25.62
CA GLY A 406 -8.97 21.20 -25.35
C GLY A 406 -8.36 21.88 -24.12
N LEU A 407 -8.52 23.20 -23.99
CA LEU A 407 -8.08 23.96 -22.81
C LEU A 407 -8.80 23.51 -21.54
N LEU A 408 -10.12 23.29 -21.58
CA LEU A 408 -10.88 22.79 -20.43
C LEU A 408 -10.38 21.42 -19.97
N TYR A 409 -10.23 20.46 -20.87
CA TYR A 409 -9.71 19.13 -20.52
C TYR A 409 -8.23 19.18 -20.09
N GLY A 410 -7.44 20.10 -20.66
CA GLY A 410 -6.09 20.39 -20.20
C GLY A 410 -6.08 20.88 -18.76
N LEU A 411 -6.95 21.82 -18.40
CA LEU A 411 -7.10 22.31 -17.02
C LEU A 411 -7.56 21.21 -16.06
N VAL A 412 -8.52 20.36 -16.48
CA VAL A 412 -8.95 19.20 -15.68
C VAL A 412 -7.78 18.24 -15.47
N ALA A 413 -7.02 17.92 -16.51
CA ALA A 413 -5.84 17.06 -16.39
C ALA A 413 -4.78 17.69 -15.46
N CYS A 414 -4.54 19.00 -15.55
CA CYS A 414 -3.64 19.70 -14.64
C CYS A 414 -4.13 19.68 -13.19
N ALA A 415 -5.43 19.86 -12.94
CA ALA A 415 -5.99 19.80 -11.59
C ALA A 415 -5.86 18.40 -10.97
N LEU A 416 -6.13 17.36 -11.77
CA LEU A 416 -5.95 15.96 -11.35
C LEU A 416 -4.47 15.65 -11.10
N ALA A 417 -3.56 16.07 -11.99
CA ALA A 417 -2.13 15.92 -11.81
C ALA A 417 -1.62 16.65 -10.56
N ALA A 418 -2.09 17.88 -10.31
CA ALA A 418 -1.71 18.65 -9.13
C ALA A 418 -2.19 17.98 -7.84
N ASN A 419 -3.40 17.42 -7.83
CA ASN A 419 -3.90 16.64 -6.70
C ASN A 419 -3.07 15.38 -6.47
N LEU A 420 -2.75 14.61 -7.52
CA LEU A 420 -1.87 13.44 -7.39
C LEU A 420 -0.46 13.83 -6.91
N ALA A 421 0.14 14.88 -7.51
CA ALA A 421 1.46 15.36 -7.15
C ALA A 421 1.55 15.83 -5.69
N TRP A 422 0.45 16.36 -5.13
CA TRP A 422 0.39 16.72 -3.71
C TRP A 422 0.51 15.50 -2.80
N TYR A 423 -0.13 14.39 -3.16
CA TYR A 423 -0.11 13.16 -2.36
C TYR A 423 1.04 12.22 -2.70
N HIS A 424 1.74 12.44 -3.81
CA HIS A 424 2.88 11.64 -4.20
C HIS A 424 4.01 11.73 -3.18
N PRO A 425 4.62 10.61 -2.72
CA PRO A 425 4.43 9.23 -3.18
C PRO A 425 3.44 8.39 -2.37
N TYR A 426 2.61 9.00 -1.52
CA TYR A 426 1.65 8.35 -0.64
C TYR A 426 0.20 8.54 -1.13
N GLU A 427 -0.08 8.17 -2.37
CA GLU A 427 -1.45 8.25 -2.91
C GLU A 427 -2.43 7.37 -2.10
N LEU A 428 -1.95 6.32 -1.40
CA LEU A 428 -2.73 5.54 -0.43
C LEU A 428 -3.18 6.35 0.79
N ALA A 429 -2.47 7.43 1.15
CA ALA A 429 -2.85 8.35 2.22
C ALA A 429 -3.88 9.40 1.77
N TYR A 430 -4.36 9.30 0.51
CA TYR A 430 -5.42 10.15 0.01
C TYR A 430 -6.77 9.88 0.68
N TYR A 431 -7.40 10.94 1.17
CA TYR A 431 -8.78 10.96 1.62
C TYR A 431 -9.45 12.27 1.20
N ASN A 432 -10.76 12.23 1.00
CA ASN A 432 -11.57 13.32 0.50
C ASN A 432 -11.40 14.59 1.34
N GLN A 433 -10.82 15.63 0.74
CA GLN A 433 -10.50 16.87 1.45
C GLN A 433 -11.75 17.66 1.84
N ALA A 434 -12.84 17.55 1.08
CA ALA A 434 -14.11 18.20 1.42
C ALA A 434 -14.79 17.58 2.64
N LEU A 435 -14.42 16.34 3.00
CA LEU A 435 -14.88 15.65 4.21
C LEU A 435 -13.86 15.72 5.36
N GLY A 436 -12.81 16.54 5.22
CA GLY A 436 -11.80 16.78 6.26
C GLY A 436 -10.54 15.93 6.16
N GLY A 437 -10.42 15.03 5.17
CA GLY A 437 -9.21 14.23 4.89
C GLY A 437 -8.78 13.32 6.05
N THR A 438 -8.07 13.90 7.03
CA THR A 438 -7.58 13.24 8.25
C THR A 438 -8.67 12.59 9.12
N VAL A 439 -9.94 12.97 8.93
CA VAL A 439 -11.10 12.31 9.56
C VAL A 439 -11.13 10.80 9.26
N ALA A 440 -10.56 10.36 8.13
CA ALA A 440 -10.45 8.95 7.79
C ALA A 440 -9.69 8.13 8.84
N ALA A 441 -8.62 8.67 9.42
CA ALA A 441 -7.85 8.02 10.49
C ALA A 441 -8.63 7.82 11.80
N LYS A 442 -9.82 8.42 11.92
CA LYS A 442 -10.76 8.21 13.03
C LYS A 442 -11.99 7.40 12.61
N THR A 443 -12.12 7.05 11.33
CA THR A 443 -13.37 6.54 10.76
C THR A 443 -13.24 5.16 10.14
N ILE A 444 -12.18 4.89 9.40
CA ILE A 444 -11.92 3.61 8.70
C ILE A 444 -10.48 3.15 8.99
N PRO A 445 -10.13 1.88 8.73
CA PRO A 445 -8.75 1.44 8.89
C PRO A 445 -7.81 2.24 7.96
N VAL A 446 -6.67 2.65 8.51
CA VAL A 446 -5.61 3.39 7.82
C VAL A 446 -4.28 2.72 8.16
N GLY A 447 -3.34 2.73 7.22
CA GLY A 447 -2.02 2.13 7.39
C GLY A 447 -1.93 0.77 6.71
N TRP A 448 -1.10 0.70 5.66
CA TRP A 448 -0.84 -0.51 4.89
C TRP A 448 0.63 -0.63 4.48
N GLY A 449 1.53 0.12 5.12
CA GLY A 449 2.97 0.10 4.89
C GLY A 449 3.57 1.49 4.65
N GLU A 450 2.74 2.52 4.45
CA GLU A 450 3.21 3.89 4.25
C GLU A 450 4.03 4.35 5.47
N GLY A 451 5.22 4.91 5.21
CA GLY A 451 6.09 5.53 6.21
C GLY A 451 7.16 4.63 6.81
N TYR A 452 7.16 3.31 6.56
CA TYR A 452 8.21 2.42 7.08
C TYR A 452 9.61 2.72 6.52
N GLU A 453 9.70 3.25 5.31
CA GLU A 453 10.95 3.74 4.76
C GLU A 453 11.47 4.98 5.48
N GLN A 454 10.57 5.82 6.01
CA GLN A 454 10.95 6.95 6.87
C GLN A 454 11.35 6.47 8.26
N VAL A 455 10.70 5.42 8.78
CA VAL A 455 11.10 4.75 10.03
C VAL A 455 12.53 4.21 9.92
N GLY A 456 12.83 3.44 8.87
CA GLY A 456 14.18 2.90 8.63
C GLY A 456 15.22 4.00 8.44
N ALA A 457 14.90 5.03 7.65
CA ALA A 457 15.78 6.19 7.48
C ALA A 457 16.05 6.91 8.81
N TYR A 458 15.02 7.15 9.63
CA TYR A 458 15.20 7.76 10.94
C TYR A 458 16.08 6.88 11.85
N LEU A 459 15.79 5.58 11.98
CA LEU A 459 16.56 4.69 12.86
C LEU A 459 18.04 4.58 12.45
N SER A 460 18.33 4.57 11.14
CA SER A 460 19.71 4.57 10.63
C SER A 460 20.52 5.82 11.03
N THR A 461 19.86 6.91 11.39
CA THR A 461 20.53 8.13 11.91
C THR A 461 20.82 8.07 13.41
N GLN A 462 20.20 7.11 14.12
CA GLN A 462 20.34 6.96 15.57
C GLN A 462 21.53 6.06 15.95
N HIS A 463 22.04 5.24 15.03
CA HIS A 463 23.22 4.39 15.22
C HIS A 463 23.82 3.90 13.90
N ALA A 464 25.11 3.53 13.95
CA ALA A 464 25.85 3.02 12.79
C ALA A 464 25.89 1.48 12.69
N GLY A 465 25.56 0.75 13.77
CA GLY A 465 25.56 -0.73 13.81
C GLY A 465 24.26 -1.37 13.32
N CYS A 466 24.24 -2.70 13.23
CA CYS A 466 23.08 -3.53 12.83
C CYS A 466 22.69 -4.54 13.93
N ASP A 467 22.92 -4.17 15.18
CA ASP A 467 22.83 -5.01 16.37
C ASP A 467 21.74 -4.53 17.35
N ARG A 468 20.80 -3.69 16.89
CA ARG A 468 19.73 -3.10 17.71
C ARG A 468 18.35 -3.55 17.23
N PRO A 469 17.84 -4.69 17.71
CA PRO A 469 16.59 -5.24 17.19
C PRO A 469 15.41 -4.27 17.32
N ILE A 470 14.57 -4.26 16.28
CA ILE A 470 13.41 -3.37 16.18
C ILE A 470 12.13 -4.20 16.30
N ALA A 471 11.35 -3.95 17.36
CA ALA A 471 10.03 -4.56 17.51
C ALA A 471 9.02 -3.85 16.60
N ALA A 472 8.46 -4.56 15.63
CA ALA A 472 7.44 -4.02 14.72
C ALA A 472 6.37 -5.07 14.42
N TRP A 473 5.14 -4.64 14.16
CA TRP A 473 4.06 -5.55 13.77
C TRP A 473 4.19 -5.98 12.30
N PHE A 474 4.35 -5.01 11.38
CA PHE A 474 4.55 -5.28 9.96
C PHE A 474 6.05 -5.36 9.64
N GLY A 475 6.70 -6.39 10.18
CA GLY A 475 8.16 -6.50 10.14
C GLY A 475 8.73 -6.56 8.71
N GLU A 476 8.15 -7.37 7.83
CA GLU A 476 8.61 -7.53 6.44
C GLU A 476 8.49 -6.23 5.62
N ALA A 477 7.58 -5.32 5.99
CA ALA A 477 7.51 -3.99 5.36
C ALA A 477 8.64 -3.06 5.81
N LEU A 478 9.24 -3.28 6.99
CA LEU A 478 10.38 -2.51 7.51
C LEU A 478 11.73 -3.07 7.09
N VAL A 479 11.86 -4.41 6.97
CA VAL A 479 13.10 -5.12 6.63
C VAL A 479 13.88 -4.49 5.45
N PRO A 480 13.24 -4.03 4.35
CA PRO A 480 13.98 -3.42 3.23
C PRO A 480 14.72 -2.11 3.55
N TYR A 481 14.44 -1.49 4.71
CA TYR A 481 14.93 -0.15 5.08
C TYR A 481 15.81 -0.12 6.31
N THR A 482 16.09 -1.28 6.90
CA THR A 482 16.98 -1.40 8.07
C THR A 482 17.90 -2.61 7.92
N CYS A 483 19.08 -2.54 8.53
CA CYS A 483 19.95 -3.70 8.66
C CYS A 483 19.79 -4.42 10.01
N ASP A 484 19.08 -3.82 10.98
CA ASP A 484 18.79 -4.47 12.25
C ASP A 484 17.79 -5.61 12.09
N ALA A 485 17.91 -6.59 12.97
CA ALA A 485 16.89 -7.63 13.10
C ALA A 485 15.54 -7.01 13.46
N VAL A 486 14.51 -7.29 12.66
CA VAL A 486 13.13 -6.93 12.99
C VAL A 486 12.49 -8.10 13.72
N VAL A 487 12.01 -7.84 14.94
CA VAL A 487 11.40 -8.84 15.82
C VAL A 487 9.90 -8.56 16.00
N PRO A 488 9.08 -9.57 16.34
CA PRO A 488 7.65 -9.36 16.55
C PRO A 488 7.38 -8.29 17.61
N ILE A 489 6.33 -7.48 17.43
CA ILE A 489 6.01 -6.36 18.33
C ILE A 489 5.91 -6.78 19.81
N ASP A 490 5.43 -8.00 20.11
CA ASP A 490 5.31 -8.47 21.50
C ASP A 490 6.65 -8.71 22.20
N SER A 491 7.76 -8.62 21.46
CA SER A 491 9.11 -8.58 22.05
C SER A 491 9.29 -7.37 22.98
N VAL A 492 8.47 -6.32 22.86
CA VAL A 492 8.48 -5.19 23.82
C VAL A 492 8.08 -5.60 25.24
N LEU A 493 7.35 -6.71 25.39
CA LEU A 493 6.92 -7.25 26.69
C LEU A 493 8.05 -8.01 27.40
N LYS A 494 9.15 -8.31 26.70
CA LYS A 494 10.29 -9.07 27.21
C LYS A 494 11.52 -8.16 27.24
N PRO A 495 11.99 -7.77 28.44
CA PRO A 495 13.12 -6.86 28.57
C PRO A 495 14.36 -7.33 27.79
N GLY A 496 14.98 -6.42 27.04
CA GLY A 496 16.21 -6.67 26.29
C GLY A 496 16.05 -7.39 24.95
N GLN A 497 14.84 -7.77 24.52
CA GLN A 497 14.63 -8.41 23.21
C GLN A 497 14.56 -7.43 22.04
N ALA A 498 14.26 -6.17 22.31
CA ALA A 498 14.25 -5.10 21.31
C ALA A 498 14.81 -3.83 21.90
N ARG A 499 15.54 -3.07 21.07
CA ARG A 499 16.08 -1.75 21.41
C ARG A 499 15.17 -0.63 20.95
N TYR A 500 14.50 -0.81 19.83
CA TYR A 500 13.49 0.11 19.32
C TYR A 500 12.15 -0.60 19.18
N ALA A 501 11.07 0.15 19.24
CA ALA A 501 9.74 -0.34 18.90
C ALA A 501 9.04 0.65 17.98
N VAL A 502 8.27 0.11 17.03
CA VAL A 502 7.48 0.89 16.08
C VAL A 502 6.03 0.53 16.30
N LEU A 503 5.27 1.47 16.88
CA LEU A 503 3.82 1.33 16.98
C LEU A 503 3.19 1.99 15.75
N TYR A 504 2.55 1.18 14.91
CA TYR A 504 1.95 1.63 13.67
C TYR A 504 0.44 1.89 13.84
N ILE A 505 -0.11 2.81 13.04
CA ILE A 505 -1.49 3.28 13.14
C ILE A 505 -2.51 2.13 13.05
N ASP A 506 -2.29 1.12 12.21
CA ASP A 506 -3.22 -0.01 12.06
C ASP A 506 -3.44 -0.75 13.39
N GLN A 507 -2.37 -1.04 14.15
CA GLN A 507 -2.48 -1.69 15.47
C GLN A 507 -3.23 -0.82 16.47
N ILE A 508 -2.98 0.50 16.44
CA ILE A 508 -3.67 1.47 17.29
C ILE A 508 -5.17 1.46 17.03
N LEU A 509 -5.58 1.43 15.75
CA LEU A 509 -6.98 1.48 15.36
C LEU A 509 -7.69 0.16 15.66
N ARG A 510 -7.05 -0.98 15.38
CA ARG A 510 -7.65 -2.32 15.60
C ARG A 510 -7.53 -2.82 17.04
N ASN A 511 -6.60 -2.25 17.81
CA ASN A 511 -6.24 -2.70 19.14
C ASN A 511 -5.93 -4.21 19.19
N ASP A 512 -5.15 -4.69 18.20
CA ASP A 512 -4.81 -6.10 17.99
C ASP A 512 -3.67 -6.60 18.87
N VAL A 513 -2.81 -5.69 19.37
CA VAL A 513 -1.74 -5.97 20.35
C VAL A 513 -1.88 -5.11 21.62
N PRO A 514 -2.96 -5.28 22.41
CA PRO A 514 -3.35 -4.35 23.47
C PRO A 514 -2.30 -4.18 24.57
N GLN A 515 -1.57 -5.24 24.93
CA GLN A 515 -0.51 -5.19 25.94
C GLN A 515 0.68 -4.35 25.47
N SER A 516 1.13 -4.60 24.23
CA SER A 516 2.21 -3.86 23.59
C SER A 516 1.83 -2.38 23.36
N ILE A 517 0.58 -2.11 22.94
CA ILE A 517 0.03 -0.75 22.82
C ILE A 517 0.04 -0.03 24.17
N ALA A 518 -0.46 -0.65 25.23
CA ALA A 518 -0.54 -0.04 26.56
C ALA A 518 0.85 0.32 27.10
N LEU A 519 1.82 -0.59 26.95
CA LEU A 519 3.21 -0.37 27.37
C LEU A 519 3.86 0.80 26.61
N LEU A 520 3.69 0.85 25.29
CA LEU A 520 4.31 1.87 24.45
C LEU A 520 3.63 3.24 24.61
N ARG A 521 2.31 3.31 24.72
CA ARG A 521 1.58 4.57 24.98
C ARG A 521 1.91 5.21 26.32
N GLY A 522 2.38 4.42 27.29
CA GLY A 522 2.90 4.93 28.56
C GLY A 522 4.28 5.60 28.43
N LYS A 523 4.93 5.53 27.27
CA LYS A 523 6.24 6.12 26.98
C LYS A 523 6.09 7.28 26.00
N GLN A 524 7.05 8.20 26.02
CA GLN A 524 7.15 9.24 24.99
C GLN A 524 7.85 8.69 23.74
N PRO A 525 7.25 8.80 22.54
CA PRO A 525 7.93 8.42 21.32
C PRO A 525 9.10 9.36 21.04
N ILE A 526 10.20 8.80 20.55
CA ILE A 526 11.40 9.56 20.18
C ILE A 526 11.22 10.26 18.83
N HIS A 527 10.31 9.74 18.01
CA HIS A 527 9.90 10.33 16.74
C HIS A 527 8.53 9.79 16.31
N THR A 528 7.80 10.57 15.51
CA THR A 528 6.53 10.13 14.91
C THR A 528 6.51 10.52 13.44
N ILE A 529 6.28 9.53 12.59
CA ILE A 529 6.14 9.68 11.14
C ILE A 529 4.73 10.17 10.84
N ARG A 530 4.65 11.38 10.28
CA ARG A 530 3.40 12.04 9.89
C ARG A 530 3.34 12.21 8.38
N ILE A 531 2.30 11.67 7.75
CA ILE A 531 2.06 11.75 6.30
C ILE A 531 0.71 12.43 6.08
N HIS A 532 0.71 13.55 5.35
CA HIS A 532 -0.50 14.35 5.05
C HIS A 532 -1.41 14.62 6.26
N GLY A 533 -0.82 14.87 7.44
CA GLY A 533 -1.53 15.18 8.67
C GLY A 533 -2.03 13.98 9.47
N ILE A 534 -1.67 12.75 9.07
CA ILE A 534 -1.98 11.51 9.79
C ILE A 534 -0.69 10.95 10.41
N ASP A 535 -0.73 10.58 11.69
CA ASP A 535 0.38 9.92 12.38
C ASP A 535 0.35 8.42 12.06
N TYR A 536 1.28 7.98 11.22
CA TYR A 536 1.35 6.60 10.72
C TYR A 536 2.15 5.69 11.62
N ALA A 537 3.29 6.16 12.14
CA ALA A 537 4.18 5.34 12.97
C ALA A 537 4.80 6.17 14.09
N SER A 538 4.75 5.66 15.32
CA SER A 538 5.48 6.21 16.46
C SER A 538 6.64 5.30 16.82
N ILE A 539 7.84 5.88 16.91
CA ILE A 539 9.09 5.17 17.18
C ILE A 539 9.44 5.39 18.65
N TYR A 540 9.73 4.31 19.36
CA TYR A 540 10.10 4.30 20.76
C TYR A 540 11.49 3.71 20.94
N GLU A 541 12.26 4.27 21.86
CA GLU A 541 13.48 3.65 22.36
C GLU A 541 13.16 2.87 23.63
N LEU A 542 13.56 1.60 23.64
CA LEU A 542 13.40 0.71 24.78
C LEU A 542 14.75 0.63 25.50
N LEU A 543 14.76 1.06 26.75
CA LEU A 543 15.93 0.87 27.59
C LEU A 543 16.04 -0.62 27.96
N PRO A 544 17.22 -1.22 27.81
CA PRO A 544 17.46 -2.56 28.32
C PRO A 544 17.23 -2.58 29.84
N PRO A 545 16.88 -3.75 30.41
CA PRO A 545 16.80 -3.88 31.86
C PRO A 545 18.16 -3.55 32.45
N VAL A 546 18.20 -2.51 33.27
CA VAL A 546 19.39 -2.08 34.00
C VAL A 546 19.13 -2.21 35.49
N GLN A 547 20.18 -2.54 36.24
CA GLN A 547 20.19 -2.41 37.69
C GLN A 547 20.07 -0.92 38.04
N PRO A 548 19.05 -0.50 38.82
CA PRO A 548 18.90 0.90 39.19
C PRO A 548 20.13 1.42 39.93
N LEU A 549 20.61 2.59 39.50
CA LEU A 549 21.74 3.28 40.11
C LEU A 549 21.47 4.77 40.01
N SER A 550 21.75 5.55 41.04
CA SER A 550 21.58 7.01 40.96
C SER A 550 22.91 7.68 41.26
N ALA A 551 23.64 8.02 40.21
CA ALA A 551 24.90 8.75 40.30
C ALA A 551 24.87 9.98 39.37
N THR A 552 25.52 11.07 39.77
CA THR A 552 25.59 12.30 39.00
C THR A 552 27.03 12.77 38.93
N PHE A 553 27.54 12.97 37.71
CA PHE A 553 28.80 13.65 37.44
C PHE A 553 28.54 15.15 37.21
N GLY A 554 29.23 16.00 37.96
CA GLY A 554 29.00 17.44 37.98
C GLY A 554 27.56 17.78 38.38
N SER A 555 26.93 18.71 37.66
CA SER A 555 25.56 19.18 37.96
C SER A 555 24.47 18.53 37.12
N ALA A 556 24.80 17.90 35.98
CA ALA A 556 23.79 17.55 34.97
C ALA A 556 23.99 16.20 34.24
N LEU A 557 25.05 15.42 34.51
CA LEU A 557 25.26 14.11 33.87
C LEU A 557 24.87 12.98 34.83
N ARG A 558 23.66 12.45 34.69
CA ARG A 558 23.11 11.42 35.59
C ARG A 558 23.20 10.03 34.99
N VAL A 559 23.69 9.07 35.76
CA VAL A 559 23.55 7.63 35.51
C VAL A 559 22.37 7.14 36.35
N GLN A 560 21.37 6.55 35.69
CA GLN A 560 20.12 6.04 36.27
C GLN A 560 20.12 4.50 36.43
N GLY A 561 21.09 3.82 35.82
CA GLY A 561 21.24 2.38 35.95
C GLY A 561 22.33 1.83 35.05
N TYR A 562 22.73 0.58 35.30
CA TYR A 562 23.71 -0.12 34.50
C TYR A 562 23.38 -1.62 34.32
N ASP A 563 23.89 -2.23 33.25
CA ASP A 563 23.92 -3.67 33.03
C ASP A 563 25.30 -4.06 32.50
N ILE A 564 25.90 -5.14 33.00
CA ILE A 564 27.23 -5.60 32.58
C ILE A 564 27.11 -7.03 32.05
N LYS A 565 27.33 -7.19 30.74
CA LYS A 565 27.18 -8.49 30.06
C LYS A 565 28.53 -9.22 30.01
N THR A 566 28.70 -10.18 30.92
CA THR A 566 29.92 -11.01 30.99
C THR A 566 29.86 -12.29 30.17
N SER A 567 28.66 -12.77 29.82
CA SER A 567 28.44 -14.10 29.20
C SER A 567 29.02 -14.27 27.79
N ALA A 568 29.18 -13.18 27.05
CA ALA A 568 29.73 -13.19 25.68
C ALA A 568 31.24 -12.94 25.62
N VAL A 569 31.86 -12.52 26.73
CA VAL A 569 33.23 -11.99 26.76
C VAL A 569 34.27 -12.97 26.21
N ARG A 570 34.21 -14.27 26.59
CA ARG A 570 35.15 -15.28 26.06
C ARG A 570 35.08 -15.46 24.54
N ARG A 571 33.92 -15.23 23.94
CA ARG A 571 33.72 -15.43 22.48
C ARG A 571 34.01 -14.16 21.70
N SER A 572 33.61 -13.00 22.22
CA SER A 572 33.77 -11.70 21.54
C SER A 572 35.10 -11.01 21.84
N GLY A 573 35.73 -11.29 22.99
CA GLY A 573 36.84 -10.50 23.53
C GLY A 573 36.43 -9.09 23.97
N ILE A 574 35.12 -8.82 24.11
CA ILE A 574 34.59 -7.48 24.42
C ILE A 574 33.62 -7.61 25.61
N LEU A 575 33.88 -6.84 26.67
CA LEU A 575 32.91 -6.60 27.74
C LEU A 575 31.98 -5.47 27.31
N THR A 576 30.68 -5.69 27.39
CA THR A 576 29.69 -4.63 27.09
C THR A 576 29.03 -4.19 28.39
N ALA A 577 29.21 -2.92 28.74
CA ALA A 577 28.50 -2.28 29.84
C ALA A 577 27.44 -1.32 29.27
N THR A 578 26.17 -1.59 29.53
CA THR A 578 25.08 -0.69 29.13
C THR A 578 24.75 0.27 30.26
N LEU A 579 24.80 1.57 29.99
CA LEU A 579 24.54 2.61 30.99
C LEU A 579 23.31 3.42 30.59
N ALA A 580 22.37 3.60 31.51
CA ALA A 580 21.21 4.48 31.33
C ALA A 580 21.59 5.90 31.79
N TRP A 581 21.78 6.80 30.84
CA TRP A 581 22.21 8.18 31.08
C TRP A 581 21.08 9.18 30.90
N GLN A 582 21.09 10.26 31.67
CA GLN A 582 20.26 11.45 31.44
C GLN A 582 21.16 12.68 31.56
N ALA A 583 21.21 13.50 30.52
CA ALA A 583 22.15 14.62 30.43
C ALA A 583 21.54 15.86 29.78
N ASP A 584 22.01 17.05 30.18
CA ASP A 584 21.79 18.29 29.41
C ASP A 584 22.82 18.36 28.26
N PRO A 585 22.39 18.62 27.00
CA PRO A 585 23.28 18.69 25.84
C PRO A 585 24.49 19.62 26.03
N SER A 586 24.32 20.72 26.78
CA SER A 586 25.39 21.69 27.04
C SER A 586 26.56 21.14 27.85
N VAL A 587 26.35 20.09 28.63
CA VAL A 587 27.38 19.45 29.45
C VAL A 587 28.08 18.31 28.69
N VAL A 588 27.45 17.75 27.66
CA VAL A 588 28.00 16.62 26.91
C VAL A 588 29.12 17.07 25.95
N THR A 589 29.03 18.29 25.40
CA THR A 589 29.88 18.76 24.29
C THR A 589 31.37 18.88 24.60
N ASN A 590 31.75 19.08 25.86
CA ASN A 590 33.15 19.27 26.25
C ASN A 590 33.70 18.20 27.22
N ASN A 591 33.04 17.05 27.30
CA ASN A 591 33.39 16.02 28.28
C ASN A 591 33.61 14.65 27.62
N ASN A 592 34.52 13.89 28.21
CA ASN A 592 34.83 12.51 27.84
C ASN A 592 34.49 11.57 29.00
N LEU A 593 34.06 10.36 28.68
CA LEU A 593 33.90 9.24 29.60
C LEU A 593 35.16 8.38 29.57
N PHE A 594 35.73 8.08 30.72
CA PHE A 594 36.65 6.95 30.87
C PHE A 594 35.92 5.76 31.47
N ALA A 595 36.31 4.56 31.03
CA ALA A 595 35.87 3.29 31.59
C ALA A 595 37.08 2.40 31.83
N HIS A 596 37.37 2.10 33.09
CA HIS A 596 38.51 1.31 33.54
C HIS A 596 38.03 -0.02 34.12
N LEU A 597 38.55 -1.13 33.61
CA LEU A 597 38.34 -2.44 34.19
C LEU A 597 39.46 -2.75 35.18
N LEU A 598 39.10 -3.04 36.41
CA LEU A 598 40.02 -3.35 37.51
C LEU A 598 39.84 -4.82 37.94
N ASP A 599 40.94 -5.51 38.24
CA ASP A 599 40.87 -6.84 38.87
C ASP A 599 40.52 -6.77 40.37
N ALA A 600 40.43 -7.94 41.01
CA ALA A 600 40.10 -8.04 42.44
C ALA A 600 41.12 -7.36 43.37
N GLN A 601 42.33 -7.07 42.89
CA GLN A 601 43.39 -6.36 43.63
C GLN A 601 43.39 -4.86 43.31
N GLY A 602 42.46 -4.38 42.48
CA GLY A 602 42.38 -2.98 42.05
C GLY A 602 43.38 -2.60 40.95
N LYS A 603 44.02 -3.58 40.30
CA LYS A 603 44.94 -3.30 39.20
C LYS A 603 44.14 -3.11 37.90
N LEU A 604 44.48 -2.07 37.17
CA LEU A 604 43.92 -1.79 35.85
C LEU A 604 44.30 -2.89 34.84
N VAL A 605 43.30 -3.52 34.23
CA VAL A 605 43.46 -4.60 33.25
C VAL A 605 43.00 -4.23 31.84
N ALA A 606 42.06 -3.28 31.71
CA ALA A 606 41.65 -2.69 30.43
C ALA A 606 41.12 -1.28 30.67
N GLN A 607 41.19 -0.42 29.64
CA GLN A 607 40.63 0.93 29.70
C GLN A 607 40.14 1.39 28.34
N VAL A 608 39.17 2.30 28.33
CA VAL A 608 38.75 3.03 27.14
C VAL A 608 38.31 4.44 27.52
N ASP A 609 38.71 5.41 26.71
CA ASP A 609 38.26 6.81 26.78
C ASP A 609 37.38 7.09 25.56
N LEU A 610 36.15 7.52 25.79
CA LEU A 610 35.21 7.88 24.75
C LEU A 610 34.76 9.33 24.90
N PRO A 611 34.71 10.10 23.81
CA PRO A 611 34.03 11.38 23.85
C PRO A 611 32.54 11.16 24.08
N LEU A 612 31.91 12.01 24.90
CA LEU A 612 30.44 11.96 25.10
C LEU A 612 29.67 12.50 23.88
N VAL A 613 30.38 13.03 22.88
CA VAL A 613 29.89 13.47 21.58
C VAL A 613 30.68 12.84 20.43
N GLY A 614 30.06 12.70 19.26
CA GLY A 614 30.71 12.18 18.06
C GLY A 614 30.30 10.74 17.70
N PRO A 615 31.01 10.07 16.77
CA PRO A 615 30.56 8.83 16.15
C PRO A 615 30.36 7.65 17.11
N GLN A 616 31.05 7.67 18.25
CA GLN A 616 31.01 6.62 19.27
C GLN A 616 30.01 6.94 20.40
N ALA A 617 29.50 8.17 20.43
CA ALA A 617 28.51 8.63 21.40
C ALA A 617 27.08 8.47 20.86
N PRO A 618 26.05 8.56 21.72
CA PRO A 618 24.65 8.59 21.29
C PRO A 618 24.31 9.90 20.53
N ALA A 619 24.70 10.00 19.26
CA ALA A 619 24.34 11.13 18.40
C ALA A 619 23.02 10.84 17.65
N PRO A 620 22.05 11.79 17.55
CA PRO A 620 21.83 13.01 18.32
C PRO A 620 20.72 12.78 19.36
N VAL A 621 21.04 12.16 20.49
CA VAL A 621 20.00 11.65 21.42
C VAL A 621 19.95 12.40 22.76
N TRP A 622 20.99 13.17 23.10
CA TRP A 622 20.97 14.00 24.30
C TRP A 622 19.89 15.08 24.17
N GLN A 623 18.81 14.92 24.92
CA GLN A 623 17.72 15.88 25.06
C GLN A 623 17.45 16.08 26.55
N PRO A 624 17.16 17.33 27.01
CA PRO A 624 16.86 17.58 28.41
C PRO A 624 15.76 16.64 28.93
N GLY A 625 16.04 15.94 30.03
CA GLY A 625 15.09 15.03 30.66
C GLY A 625 14.95 13.64 30.01
N ARG A 626 15.56 13.38 28.84
CA ARG A 626 15.51 12.06 28.19
C ARG A 626 16.58 11.12 28.76
N THR A 627 16.18 9.89 29.06
CA THR A 627 17.11 8.80 29.41
C THR A 627 17.53 8.06 28.14
N VAL A 628 18.83 7.86 27.97
CA VAL A 628 19.46 7.19 26.83
C VAL A 628 20.27 6.01 27.35
N GLY A 629 19.99 4.81 26.85
CA GLY A 629 20.85 3.66 27.10
C GLY A 629 22.07 3.70 26.19
N TRP A 630 23.28 3.58 26.70
CA TRP A 630 24.48 3.57 25.89
C TRP A 630 25.31 2.33 26.18
N ASP A 631 25.53 1.53 25.14
CA ASP A 631 26.39 0.35 25.21
C ASP A 631 27.85 0.78 25.06
N GLN A 632 28.63 0.53 26.10
CA GLN A 632 30.05 0.82 26.20
C GLN A 632 30.85 -0.47 25.92
N PRO A 633 31.37 -0.68 24.69
CA PRO A 633 32.24 -1.80 24.41
C PRO A 633 33.63 -1.53 25.00
N ILE A 634 34.11 -2.47 25.81
CA ILE A 634 35.43 -2.44 26.45
C ILE A 634 36.21 -3.64 25.92
N PRO A 635 37.13 -3.45 24.96
CA PRO A 635 37.96 -4.52 24.43
C PRO A 635 38.83 -5.12 25.53
N LEU A 636 38.82 -6.44 25.66
CA LEU A 636 39.62 -7.17 26.62
C LEU A 636 40.75 -7.93 25.93
N ARG A 637 41.83 -8.18 26.67
CA ARG A 637 42.89 -9.06 26.19
C ARG A 637 42.41 -10.51 26.18
N ARG A 638 42.86 -11.30 25.19
CA ARG A 638 42.48 -12.72 25.05
C ARG A 638 42.98 -13.61 26.20
N ASP A 639 44.02 -13.16 26.90
CA ASP A 639 44.65 -13.85 28.03
C ASP A 639 44.13 -13.37 29.40
N LEU A 640 43.04 -12.59 29.43
CA LEU A 640 42.46 -12.11 30.68
C LEU A 640 42.03 -13.31 31.55
N PRO A 641 42.54 -13.45 32.78
CA PRO A 641 42.16 -14.55 33.67
C PRO A 641 40.66 -14.57 33.99
N ALA A 642 40.12 -15.74 34.31
CA ALA A 642 38.80 -15.83 34.91
C ALA A 642 38.87 -15.27 36.35
N GLY A 643 37.91 -14.45 36.75
CA GLY A 643 37.99 -13.78 38.05
C GLY A 643 36.89 -12.76 38.31
N SER A 644 37.01 -12.10 39.46
CA SER A 644 36.15 -10.99 39.89
C SER A 644 36.76 -9.66 39.42
N TYR A 645 35.93 -8.82 38.82
CA TYR A 645 36.32 -7.53 38.24
C TYR A 645 35.38 -6.42 38.67
N TRP A 646 35.88 -5.19 38.58
CA TRP A 646 35.16 -3.94 38.82
C TRP A 646 35.28 -3.03 37.60
N LEU A 647 34.21 -2.30 37.29
CA LEU A 647 34.21 -1.29 36.24
C LEU A 647 34.14 0.10 36.89
N ALA A 648 35.22 0.86 36.78
CA ALA A 648 35.27 2.25 37.20
C ALA A 648 34.93 3.18 36.04
N LEU A 649 33.98 4.08 36.25
CA LEU A 649 33.53 5.06 35.28
C LEU A 649 33.78 6.47 35.81
N GLY A 650 34.23 7.37 34.96
CA GLY A 650 34.25 8.78 35.31
C GLY A 650 34.23 9.69 34.11
N VAL A 651 33.89 10.95 34.36
CA VAL A 651 33.76 11.96 33.32
C VAL A 651 34.81 13.04 33.56
N TYR A 652 35.48 13.49 32.49
CA TYR A 652 36.48 14.54 32.58
C TYR A 652 36.36 15.55 31.44
N GLY A 653 36.75 16.79 31.71
CA GLY A 653 36.78 17.87 30.73
C GLY A 653 37.82 17.61 29.66
N ARG A 654 37.45 17.74 28.38
CA ARG A 654 38.34 17.46 27.25
C ARG A 654 39.54 18.42 27.20
N ASP A 655 39.32 19.67 27.58
CA ASP A 655 40.32 20.74 27.50
C ASP A 655 41.23 20.82 28.72
N ASP A 656 40.67 20.62 29.93
CA ASP A 656 41.40 20.79 31.20
C ASP A 656 41.80 19.46 31.86
N LEU A 657 41.31 18.34 31.32
CA LEU A 657 41.51 16.98 31.82
C LEU A 657 41.07 16.76 33.27
N LYS A 658 40.25 17.66 33.82
CA LYS A 658 39.78 17.56 35.20
C LYS A 658 38.55 16.66 35.28
N ARG A 659 38.54 15.75 36.25
CA ARG A 659 37.37 14.91 36.54
C ARG A 659 36.24 15.77 37.09
N LEU A 660 35.02 15.48 36.65
CA LEU A 660 33.81 16.08 37.19
C LEU A 660 33.48 15.45 38.55
N PRO A 661 33.09 16.24 39.56
CA PRO A 661 32.70 15.71 40.87
C PRO A 661 31.62 14.62 40.77
N LEU A 662 31.78 13.52 41.51
CA LEU A 662 30.77 12.45 41.57
C LEU A 662 29.88 12.57 42.81
N HIS A 663 28.57 12.61 42.58
CA HIS A 663 27.55 12.50 43.61
C HIS A 663 26.74 11.21 43.41
N GLY A 664 26.93 10.21 44.26
CA GLY A 664 26.27 8.91 44.11
C GLY A 664 26.51 7.99 45.29
N PRO A 665 25.98 6.76 45.24
CA PRO A 665 26.21 5.76 46.27
C PRO A 665 27.71 5.42 46.34
N ALA A 666 28.24 5.32 47.56
CA ALA A 666 29.52 4.67 47.78
C ALA A 666 29.34 3.16 47.58
N THR A 667 30.30 2.51 46.93
CA THR A 667 30.32 1.05 46.77
C THR A 667 31.31 0.48 47.78
N PRO A 668 30.85 -0.10 48.91
CA PRO A 668 31.75 -0.68 49.91
C PRO A 668 32.62 -1.77 49.28
N ASP A 669 33.86 -1.92 49.77
CA ASP A 669 34.82 -2.94 49.36
C ASP A 669 35.31 -2.86 47.89
N ALA A 670 34.94 -1.80 47.17
CA ALA A 670 35.39 -1.57 45.80
C ALA A 670 36.82 -0.99 45.78
N PRO A 671 37.69 -1.42 44.85
CA PRO A 671 39.04 -0.89 44.72
C PRO A 671 39.02 0.57 44.24
N ALA A 672 39.89 1.41 44.78
CA ALA A 672 39.94 2.83 44.41
C ALA A 672 40.51 3.05 42.99
N ASP A 673 39.90 3.94 42.22
CA ASP A 673 40.40 4.42 40.92
C ASP A 673 40.52 5.96 40.89
N GLY A 674 41.01 6.51 42.00
CA GLY A 674 41.05 7.95 42.25
C GLY A 674 39.70 8.54 42.64
N ASN A 675 39.69 9.84 42.93
CA ASN A 675 38.47 10.57 43.26
C ASN A 675 37.55 10.65 42.03
N ASP A 676 36.25 10.77 42.30
CA ASP A 676 35.21 11.00 41.30
C ASP A 676 35.03 9.88 40.26
N ALA A 677 35.29 8.63 40.66
CA ALA A 677 35.04 7.44 39.86
C ALA A 677 33.86 6.62 40.45
N LEU A 678 32.88 6.30 39.61
CA LEU A 678 31.74 5.45 39.93
C LEU A 678 32.13 3.99 39.72
N LEU A 679 32.06 3.19 40.77
CA LEU A 679 32.48 1.79 40.74
C LEU A 679 31.29 0.85 40.65
N LEU A 680 31.27 0.04 39.58
CA LEU A 680 30.23 -0.94 39.28
C LEU A 680 30.80 -2.36 39.44
N GLY A 681 30.22 -3.16 40.31
CA GLY A 681 30.67 -4.52 40.58
C GLY A 681 30.48 -4.97 42.04
N PRO A 682 31.14 -6.06 42.44
CA PRO A 682 31.98 -6.90 41.60
C PRO A 682 31.13 -7.71 40.60
N PHE A 683 31.72 -8.10 39.46
CA PHE A 683 31.13 -9.05 38.53
C PHE A 683 32.16 -10.09 38.07
N THR A 684 31.70 -11.29 37.72
CA THR A 684 32.57 -12.39 37.32
C THR A 684 32.70 -12.49 35.81
N ILE A 685 33.94 -12.48 35.33
CA ILE A 685 34.27 -12.88 33.96
C ILE A 685 34.73 -14.34 34.04
N HIS A 686 33.96 -15.22 33.41
CA HIS A 686 34.23 -16.66 33.40
C HIS A 686 35.28 -17.03 32.38
#